data_AF-I2H5G7-F1
#
_entry.id   AF-I2H5G7-F1
#
_cell.length_a   1.000
_cell.length_b   1.000
_cell.length_c   1.000
_cell.angle_alpha   90.00
_cell.angle_beta   90.00
_cell.angle_gamma   90.00
#
_symmetry.space_group_name_H-M   'P 1'
#
loop_
_entity.id
_entity.type
_entity.pdbx_description
1 polymer ?
#
loop_
_entity_poly.entity_id
_entity_poly.type
_entity_poly.pdbx_seq_one_letter_code
_entity_poly.pdbx_strand_id
1 'polypeptide(L)'
;MILTRRFFKLLKLISAVIVLTGLFIATNNYLDDAVSVSVSDYTQRLQSYINLSPEIVNSNNEKPPLTAEIISEDSSNVNHMATVTSTANNNNNINSNSKLSNPKSNSGSSSSKSNIKTQEDDEATRKQKVYKFYQDIFNILKNTTIPGKSDRVYKLECQLKGDVGTRPDNYKEWYKLTSKELSNCLEVPYETAKMLQESHADYVDKIGSLVLPKVAYGGKGIVTVGGGKFSVLAFLIIRTLRNLGTSLPVEVFIPPSDEGETDFCNNVLPQYNAKCIYMTDILPKEFVDEFEFKGYQFKSLAMIASSFDDLLMLDADNFPIKDLDNIFEQEPYTSTGLVMWPDFWRRTTNPVYYSIADVPVNEKKRVRNTFDDLTPVEIYTEDISDLSDVPFHDLEGTLPDVSTESGQLMINKEKHIATVLLALYYNFNGPTWYYPIFSQKAAGEGDKETFIAAANFYGLSYYQVRTSVGVDGYHQSDDKGFRGVAMLQHDFVQDYERYERARNEIDIKYGGAKKVMKYDYNYSPDDFYKTYFDSGDDSNVNQPIKEVDIMFVHSNLPKFDPFTLWDENDLTLDGSHFRSYLKLPHLTHYDLEYENFKIFHQSLCVLKNQFKYLEDKFQGKESNRESMCNYIMDRLKYLTDTHEMALKGPISA
;
A
#
# COMPACT_ATOMS: atom_id res chain seq x y z
N MET A 1 -26.46 31.29 -70.40
CA MET A 1 -26.20 29.96 -69.81
C MET A 1 -26.89 29.90 -68.46
N ILE A 2 -27.83 28.97 -68.30
CA ILE A 2 -28.77 28.88 -67.17
C ILE A 2 -28.00 28.41 -65.93
N LEU A 3 -27.67 29.31 -65.00
CA LEU A 3 -27.23 28.91 -63.66
C LEU A 3 -28.45 28.34 -62.92
N THR A 4 -28.59 27.02 -62.98
CA THR A 4 -29.72 26.30 -62.42
C THR A 4 -29.73 26.37 -60.90
N ARG A 5 -30.93 26.42 -60.30
CA ARG A 5 -31.21 26.31 -58.85
C ARG A 5 -30.44 25.18 -58.14
N ARG A 6 -29.95 24.18 -58.87
CA ARG A 6 -29.10 23.10 -58.35
C ARG A 6 -27.71 23.59 -57.90
N PHE A 7 -27.12 24.57 -58.58
CA PHE A 7 -25.79 25.08 -58.25
C PHE A 7 -25.80 25.86 -56.93
N PHE A 8 -26.83 26.67 -56.69
CA PHE A 8 -27.02 27.38 -55.41
C PHE A 8 -27.33 26.44 -54.23
N LYS A 9 -28.01 25.31 -54.48
CA LYS A 9 -28.22 24.27 -53.45
C LYS A 9 -26.93 23.55 -53.10
N LEU A 10 -26.09 23.25 -54.11
CA LEU A 10 -24.78 22.63 -53.90
C LEU A 10 -23.84 23.54 -53.12
N LEU A 11 -23.82 24.83 -53.46
CA LEU A 11 -23.01 25.83 -52.74
C LEU A 11 -23.43 25.95 -51.27
N LYS A 12 -24.75 26.01 -50.99
CA LYS A 12 -25.26 26.03 -49.60
C LYS A 12 -24.93 24.75 -48.82
N LEU A 13 -24.94 23.59 -49.48
CA LEU A 13 -24.58 22.33 -48.85
C LEU A 13 -23.09 22.28 -48.49
N ILE A 14 -22.23 22.74 -49.40
CA ILE A 14 -20.78 22.83 -49.17
C ILE A 14 -20.48 23.83 -48.04
N SER A 15 -21.12 24.99 -48.03
CA SER A 15 -20.97 25.96 -46.93
C SER A 15 -21.43 25.40 -45.59
N ALA A 16 -22.54 24.65 -45.55
CA ALA A 16 -23.01 24.00 -44.33
C ALA A 16 -22.06 22.93 -43.83
N VAL A 17 -21.48 22.12 -44.73
CA VAL A 17 -20.48 21.10 -44.38
C VAL A 17 -19.21 21.74 -43.84
N ILE A 18 -18.72 22.83 -44.43
CA ILE A 18 -17.53 23.57 -43.95
C ILE A 18 -17.79 24.18 -42.56
N VAL A 19 -18.97 24.74 -42.33
CA VAL A 19 -19.35 25.27 -41.01
C VAL A 19 -19.47 24.16 -39.97
N LEU A 20 -20.04 23.00 -40.32
CA LEU A 20 -20.14 21.84 -39.44
C LEU A 20 -18.78 21.21 -39.14
N THR A 21 -17.88 21.13 -40.11
CA THR A 21 -16.51 20.65 -39.88
C THR A 21 -15.69 21.65 -39.07
N GLY A 22 -15.85 22.96 -39.32
CA GLY A 22 -15.23 24.00 -38.50
C GLY A 22 -15.73 23.99 -37.05
N LEU A 23 -17.03 23.80 -36.84
CA LEU A 23 -17.62 23.61 -35.51
C LEU A 23 -17.12 22.33 -34.85
N PHE A 24 -17.04 21.22 -35.58
CA PHE A 24 -16.54 19.94 -35.06
C PHE A 24 -15.07 20.03 -34.64
N ILE A 25 -14.21 20.67 -35.45
CA ILE A 25 -12.79 20.89 -35.12
C ILE A 25 -12.66 21.85 -33.93
N ALA A 26 -13.45 22.93 -33.89
CA ALA A 26 -13.44 23.85 -32.76
C ALA A 26 -13.95 23.21 -31.46
N THR A 27 -14.96 22.35 -31.52
CA THR A 27 -15.44 21.60 -30.36
C THR A 27 -14.47 20.51 -29.94
N ASN A 28 -13.80 19.83 -30.87
CA ASN A 28 -12.75 18.86 -30.52
C ASN A 28 -11.55 19.54 -29.88
N ASN A 29 -11.08 20.66 -30.44
CA ASN A 29 -9.97 21.40 -29.85
C ASN A 29 -10.35 22.03 -28.50
N TYR A 30 -11.60 22.50 -28.34
CA TYR A 30 -12.10 23.00 -27.06
C TYR A 30 -12.29 21.87 -26.04
N LEU A 31 -12.66 20.66 -26.46
CA LEU A 31 -12.74 19.48 -25.60
C LEU A 31 -11.34 18.99 -25.23
N ASP A 32 -10.38 18.97 -26.15
CA ASP A 32 -8.98 18.62 -25.87
C ASP A 32 -8.33 19.65 -24.92
N ASP A 33 -8.56 20.95 -25.14
CA ASP A 33 -8.10 22.00 -24.24
C ASP A 33 -8.82 21.94 -22.88
N ALA A 34 -10.14 21.70 -22.83
CA ALA A 34 -10.89 21.59 -21.57
C ALA A 34 -10.55 20.32 -20.77
N VAL A 35 -10.22 19.20 -21.44
CA VAL A 35 -9.75 17.94 -20.84
C VAL A 35 -8.29 18.05 -20.38
N SER A 36 -7.49 18.93 -20.99
CA SER A 36 -6.10 19.18 -20.54
C SER A 36 -5.98 20.10 -19.32
N VAL A 37 -7.06 20.82 -18.95
CA VAL A 37 -7.00 21.93 -17.99
C VAL A 37 -7.33 21.52 -16.53
N SER A 38 -7.94 20.37 -16.24
CA SER A 38 -8.24 20.00 -14.83
C SER A 38 -7.13 19.23 -14.10
N VAL A 39 -6.30 18.45 -14.81
CA VAL A 39 -5.22 17.65 -14.18
C VAL A 39 -3.84 18.33 -14.29
N SER A 40 -3.55 19.07 -15.36
CA SER A 40 -2.25 19.73 -15.53
C SER A 40 -2.07 20.92 -14.57
N ASP A 41 -3.14 21.69 -14.34
CA ASP A 41 -3.16 22.80 -13.38
C ASP A 41 -3.01 22.29 -11.94
N TYR A 42 -3.53 21.08 -11.66
CA TYR A 42 -3.36 20.41 -10.37
C TYR A 42 -1.95 19.86 -10.17
N THR A 43 -1.38 19.19 -11.17
CA THR A 43 0.01 18.67 -11.13
C THR A 43 1.02 19.80 -10.91
N GLN A 44 0.78 20.96 -11.53
CA GLN A 44 1.61 22.16 -11.36
C GLN A 44 1.45 22.81 -9.97
N ARG A 45 0.24 22.75 -9.37
CA ARG A 45 0.00 23.15 -7.97
C ARG A 45 0.58 22.16 -6.96
N LEU A 46 0.53 20.86 -7.24
CA LEU A 46 1.16 19.82 -6.43
C LEU A 46 2.69 19.95 -6.47
N GLN A 47 3.27 20.32 -7.62
CA GLN A 47 4.67 20.72 -7.69
C GLN A 47 4.96 21.93 -6.80
N SER A 48 4.03 22.88 -6.60
CA SER A 48 4.23 23.96 -5.61
C SER A 48 4.07 23.50 -4.15
N TYR A 49 3.28 22.46 -3.91
CA TYR A 49 3.13 21.78 -2.61
C TYR A 49 4.41 20.99 -2.23
N ILE A 50 5.05 20.34 -3.22
CA ILE A 50 6.26 19.52 -3.07
C ILE A 50 7.55 20.37 -3.17
N ASN A 51 7.64 21.33 -4.11
CA ASN A 51 8.85 22.11 -4.40
C ASN A 51 9.12 23.28 -3.43
N LEU A 52 8.50 23.29 -2.25
CA LEU A 52 8.98 24.13 -1.15
C LEU A 52 10.13 23.49 -0.38
N SER A 53 10.59 22.27 -0.72
CA SER A 53 11.90 21.74 -0.32
C SER A 53 13.01 22.35 -1.20
N PRO A 54 13.85 23.29 -0.70
CA PRO A 54 14.94 23.83 -1.49
C PRO A 54 16.11 22.85 -1.48
N GLU A 55 16.43 22.36 -2.68
CA GLU A 55 17.76 22.05 -3.21
C GLU A 55 18.91 21.92 -2.19
N ILE A 56 19.35 20.68 -1.95
CA ILE A 56 20.78 20.44 -1.73
C ILE A 56 21.45 20.59 -3.09
N VAL A 57 21.94 21.80 -3.37
CA VAL A 57 22.93 22.04 -4.42
C VAL A 57 24.23 21.36 -3.98
N ASN A 58 24.56 20.24 -4.61
CA ASN A 58 25.94 19.93 -4.97
C ASN A 58 25.98 19.17 -6.29
N SER A 59 26.74 19.74 -7.21
CA SER A 59 26.94 19.33 -8.60
C SER A 59 27.41 17.89 -8.73
N ASN A 60 26.68 17.09 -9.49
CA ASN A 60 27.16 16.29 -10.63
C ASN A 60 25.95 15.59 -11.27
N ASN A 61 25.24 16.32 -12.14
CA ASN A 61 24.20 15.78 -12.98
C ASN A 61 24.82 15.12 -14.22
N GLU A 62 24.73 13.79 -14.31
CA GLU A 62 24.54 13.12 -15.59
C GLU A 62 23.10 12.60 -15.64
N LYS A 63 22.32 13.19 -16.52
CA LYS A 63 20.95 12.80 -16.87
C LYS A 63 21.05 11.84 -18.07
N PRO A 64 20.39 10.66 -18.09
CA PRO A 64 20.41 9.80 -19.28
C PRO A 64 19.57 10.45 -20.40
N PRO A 65 20.02 10.50 -21.67
CA PRO A 65 19.25 11.11 -22.74
C PRO A 65 18.30 10.10 -23.39
N LEU A 66 17.04 10.53 -23.51
CA LEU A 66 16.09 10.05 -24.52
C LEU A 66 16.38 10.75 -25.86
N THR A 67 16.26 9.97 -26.93
CA THR A 67 16.26 10.32 -28.38
C THR A 67 17.61 10.53 -29.08
N ALA A 68 17.93 9.58 -29.96
CA ALA A 68 19.06 9.63 -30.89
C ALA A 68 18.57 9.96 -32.31
N GLU A 69 18.98 11.11 -32.84
CA GLU A 69 19.08 11.35 -34.27
C GLU A 69 20.55 11.19 -34.70
N ILE A 70 20.71 10.49 -35.82
CA ILE A 70 21.96 10.10 -36.46
C ILE A 70 22.58 11.33 -37.15
N ILE A 71 23.90 11.54 -36.98
CA ILE A 71 24.86 11.93 -38.05
C ILE A 71 26.29 11.57 -37.60
N SER A 72 27.04 11.06 -38.58
CA SER A 72 28.43 10.61 -38.65
C SER A 72 29.50 11.59 -38.15
N GLU A 73 30.60 11.08 -37.59
CA GLU A 73 31.94 11.05 -38.25
C GLU A 73 33.04 10.42 -37.36
N ASP A 74 34.03 9.87 -38.07
CA ASP A 74 35.27 9.22 -37.65
C ASP A 74 36.14 9.98 -36.61
N SER A 75 36.81 9.25 -35.71
CA SER A 75 38.28 8.99 -35.84
C SER A 75 38.96 8.51 -34.53
N SER A 76 39.54 7.30 -34.62
CA SER A 76 40.88 6.86 -34.15
C SER A 76 41.39 7.05 -32.70
N ASN A 77 41.85 5.90 -32.16
CA ASN A 77 43.05 5.67 -31.32
C ASN A 77 43.02 6.08 -29.83
N VAL A 78 43.58 5.37 -28.84
CA VAL A 78 44.38 4.13 -28.68
C VAL A 78 44.49 3.84 -27.16
N ASN A 79 44.50 2.56 -26.78
CA ASN A 79 45.07 1.85 -25.61
C ASN A 79 45.37 2.58 -24.28
N HIS A 80 44.95 1.97 -23.15
CA HIS A 80 45.82 1.07 -22.37
C HIS A 80 45.10 0.32 -21.23
N MET A 81 45.39 -0.99 -21.15
CA MET A 81 45.18 -1.90 -20.01
C MET A 81 45.93 -1.45 -18.75
N ALA A 82 45.38 -1.74 -17.55
CA ALA A 82 46.02 -2.64 -16.59
C ALA A 82 45.15 -2.92 -15.35
N THR A 83 44.95 -4.21 -15.13
CA THR A 83 44.54 -4.93 -13.93
C THR A 83 45.46 -4.65 -12.72
N VAL A 84 44.97 -4.84 -11.48
CA VAL A 84 45.52 -5.79 -10.49
C VAL A 84 44.93 -5.55 -9.07
N THR A 85 44.47 -6.67 -8.51
CA THR A 85 44.13 -7.05 -7.13
C THR A 85 45.25 -6.84 -6.09
N SER A 86 44.91 -6.72 -4.79
CA SER A 86 45.40 -7.63 -3.71
C SER A 86 45.25 -7.08 -2.27
N THR A 87 44.49 -7.80 -1.45
CA THR A 87 44.77 -8.33 -0.08
C THR A 87 45.55 -7.54 0.99
N ALA A 88 44.88 -7.40 2.15
CA ALA A 88 45.25 -7.78 3.53
C ALA A 88 46.72 -7.71 4.05
N ASN A 89 46.94 -7.04 5.20
CA ASN A 89 47.37 -7.70 6.46
C ASN A 89 47.54 -6.74 7.66
N ASN A 90 46.94 -7.15 8.79
CA ASN A 90 47.43 -7.20 10.18
C ASN A 90 48.71 -6.45 10.59
N ASN A 91 48.67 -5.68 11.71
CA ASN A 91 49.08 -6.16 13.05
C ASN A 91 49.22 -5.05 14.12
N ASN A 92 48.68 -5.35 15.30
CA ASN A 92 49.22 -5.20 16.67
C ASN A 92 49.54 -3.83 17.33
N ASN A 93 48.71 -3.52 18.34
CA ASN A 93 48.97 -3.61 19.79
C ASN A 93 50.02 -2.66 20.46
N ILE A 94 49.57 -1.86 21.46
CA ILE A 94 50.01 -1.85 22.89
C ILE A 94 49.75 -0.49 23.59
N ASN A 95 49.17 -0.63 24.80
CA ASN A 95 48.91 0.33 25.89
C ASN A 95 50.05 1.30 26.28
N SER A 96 49.71 2.49 26.82
CA SER A 96 50.02 2.84 28.22
C SER A 96 49.44 4.18 28.68
N ASN A 97 49.02 4.21 29.96
CA ASN A 97 48.54 5.33 30.75
C ASN A 97 49.64 6.35 31.09
N SER A 98 49.29 7.64 31.21
CA SER A 98 49.91 8.54 32.20
C SER A 98 48.93 9.63 32.66
N LYS A 99 48.78 9.72 33.99
CA LYS A 99 48.00 10.70 34.75
C LYS A 99 48.76 12.02 34.98
N LEU A 100 47.94 13.06 35.19
CA LEU A 100 48.12 14.26 36.04
C LEU A 100 48.91 15.48 35.50
N SER A 101 48.19 16.59 35.29
CA SER A 101 48.25 17.77 36.18
C SER A 101 47.21 18.84 35.81
N ASN A 102 46.52 19.35 36.83
CA ASN A 102 45.65 20.54 36.79
C ASN A 102 46.49 21.82 36.82
N PRO A 103 45.95 22.95 36.31
CA PRO A 103 45.66 24.03 37.25
C PRO A 103 44.36 24.81 37.00
N LYS A 104 43.65 25.03 38.10
CA LYS A 104 42.90 26.24 38.53
C LYS A 104 42.00 26.98 37.53
N SER A 105 40.70 26.78 37.75
CA SER A 105 39.66 27.80 37.99
C SER A 105 39.85 29.19 37.37
N ASN A 106 39.00 29.51 36.40
CA ASN A 106 38.38 30.83 36.32
C ASN A 106 36.88 30.69 36.04
N SER A 107 36.11 31.39 36.86
CA SER A 107 34.66 31.51 36.87
C SER A 107 34.11 32.18 35.61
N GLY A 108 33.04 31.63 35.06
CA GLY A 108 32.27 32.22 33.98
C GLY A 108 30.95 31.47 33.77
N SER A 109 30.04 31.55 34.74
CA SER A 109 28.65 31.08 34.56
C SER A 109 27.84 32.18 33.87
N SER A 110 27.54 32.02 32.58
CA SER A 110 26.29 32.49 31.95
C SER A 110 26.28 32.19 30.44
N SER A 111 25.64 31.09 30.03
CA SER A 111 25.11 30.98 28.65
C SER A 111 24.19 29.76 28.42
N SER A 112 23.97 28.86 29.38
CA SER A 112 23.20 27.63 29.15
C SER A 112 21.67 27.74 29.35
N LYS A 113 21.11 28.93 29.64
CA LYS A 113 19.65 29.12 29.82
C LYS A 113 18.93 29.73 28.62
N SER A 114 19.63 30.28 27.62
CA SER A 114 18.99 30.90 26.44
C SER A 114 18.69 29.90 25.32
N ASN A 115 19.50 28.85 25.15
CA ASN A 115 19.35 27.87 24.07
C ASN A 115 18.24 26.84 24.31
N ILE A 116 17.92 26.51 25.56
CA ILE A 116 16.84 25.55 25.90
C ILE A 116 15.46 26.20 25.67
N LYS A 117 15.32 27.48 26.05
CA LYS A 117 14.09 28.24 25.82
C LYS A 117 13.76 28.43 24.33
N THR A 118 14.77 28.64 23.49
CA THR A 118 14.57 28.82 22.05
C THR A 118 14.15 27.51 21.36
N GLN A 119 14.70 26.36 21.77
CA GLN A 119 14.26 25.06 21.24
C GLN A 119 12.84 24.68 21.68
N GLU A 120 12.45 24.93 22.93
CA GLU A 120 11.09 24.69 23.42
C GLU A 120 10.06 25.61 22.74
N ASP A 121 10.40 26.89 22.55
CA ASP A 121 9.54 27.87 21.86
C ASP A 121 9.37 27.52 20.36
N ASP A 122 10.43 27.02 19.70
CA ASP A 122 10.39 26.56 18.31
C ASP A 122 9.55 25.28 18.13
N GLU A 123 9.64 24.34 19.09
CA GLU A 123 8.85 23.10 19.07
C GLU A 123 7.36 23.36 19.36
N ALA A 124 7.04 24.23 20.32
CA ALA A 124 5.66 24.63 20.60
C ALA A 124 5.02 25.34 19.39
N THR A 125 5.78 26.23 18.74
CA THR A 125 5.33 26.93 17.53
C THR A 125 5.13 25.96 16.36
N ARG A 126 5.99 24.95 16.21
CA ARG A 126 5.86 23.87 15.21
C ARG A 126 4.59 23.05 15.44
N LYS A 127 4.37 22.59 16.67
CA LYS A 127 3.18 21.83 17.06
C LYS A 127 1.89 22.61 16.78
N GLN A 128 1.88 23.91 17.05
CA GLN A 128 0.73 24.77 16.75
C GLN A 128 0.44 24.89 15.25
N LYS A 129 1.48 24.97 14.40
CA LYS A 129 1.30 25.00 12.93
C LYS A 129 0.74 23.69 12.39
N VAL A 130 1.23 22.55 12.91
CA VAL A 130 0.72 21.22 12.55
C VAL A 130 -0.74 21.06 12.98
N TYR A 131 -1.07 21.46 14.22
CA TYR A 131 -2.45 21.48 14.70
C TYR A 131 -3.36 22.30 13.77
N LYS A 132 -2.95 23.52 13.44
CA LYS A 132 -3.74 24.37 12.55
C LYS A 132 -3.95 23.74 11.18
N PHE A 133 -2.90 23.16 10.59
CA PHE A 133 -2.99 22.47 9.30
C PHE A 133 -4.04 21.35 9.33
N TYR A 134 -3.99 20.46 10.33
CA TYR A 134 -4.97 19.39 10.43
C TYR A 134 -6.36 19.90 10.80
N GLN A 135 -6.49 20.91 11.66
CA GLN A 135 -7.80 21.53 11.90
C GLN A 135 -8.45 22.02 10.61
N ASP A 136 -7.68 22.69 9.74
CA ASP A 136 -8.18 23.17 8.45
C ASP A 136 -8.57 22.00 7.55
N ILE A 137 -7.76 20.93 7.47
CA ILE A 137 -8.09 19.68 6.75
C ILE A 137 -9.39 19.05 7.24
N PHE A 138 -9.56 18.88 8.55
CA PHE A 138 -10.75 18.24 9.11
C PHE A 138 -11.99 19.11 8.94
N ASN A 139 -11.86 20.44 9.02
CA ASN A 139 -12.94 21.36 8.68
C ASN A 139 -13.35 21.22 7.20
N ILE A 140 -12.38 21.15 6.29
CA ILE A 140 -12.64 20.92 4.87
C ILE A 140 -13.33 19.56 4.68
N LEU A 141 -12.82 18.49 5.29
CA LEU A 141 -13.40 17.16 5.23
C LEU A 141 -14.87 17.16 5.70
N LYS A 142 -15.15 17.74 6.86
CA LYS A 142 -16.51 17.87 7.40
C LYS A 142 -17.46 18.63 6.47
N ASN A 143 -16.98 19.73 5.89
CA ASN A 143 -17.79 20.61 5.05
C ASN A 143 -18.00 20.07 3.63
N THR A 144 -17.12 19.18 3.17
CA THR A 144 -17.18 18.56 1.84
C THR A 144 -17.85 17.19 1.88
N THR A 145 -17.95 16.55 3.04
CA THR A 145 -18.71 15.32 3.20
C THR A 145 -20.19 15.51 2.86
N ILE A 146 -20.68 14.60 2.03
CA ILE A 146 -22.06 14.60 1.55
C ILE A 146 -22.95 13.78 2.49
N PRO A 147 -24.09 14.32 2.95
CA PRO A 147 -25.05 13.54 3.72
C PRO A 147 -25.73 12.46 2.85
N GLY A 148 -26.02 11.31 3.46
CA GLY A 148 -26.69 10.19 2.80
C GLY A 148 -25.79 8.97 2.64
N LYS A 149 -26.25 8.02 1.82
CA LYS A 149 -25.52 6.79 1.49
C LYS A 149 -26.00 6.23 0.16
N SER A 150 -25.15 5.45 -0.48
CA SER A 150 -25.48 4.58 -1.59
C SER A 150 -26.58 3.61 -1.16
N ASP A 151 -27.60 3.46 -2.00
CA ASP A 151 -28.62 2.45 -1.81
C ASP A 151 -28.09 1.03 -2.08
N ARG A 152 -26.85 0.91 -2.60
CA ARG A 152 -26.18 -0.35 -2.91
C ARG A 152 -27.08 -1.27 -3.74
N VAL A 153 -27.78 -0.66 -4.71
CA VAL A 153 -28.62 -1.38 -5.68
C VAL A 153 -27.73 -1.89 -6.80
N TYR A 154 -27.79 -3.19 -7.03
CA TYR A 154 -27.05 -3.85 -8.09
C TYR A 154 -28.04 -4.42 -9.10
N LYS A 155 -27.79 -4.15 -10.38
CA LYS A 155 -28.70 -4.61 -11.45
C LYS A 155 -28.77 -6.12 -11.49
N LEU A 156 -29.94 -6.66 -11.85
CA LEU A 156 -30.14 -8.10 -11.97
C LEU A 156 -29.24 -8.71 -13.06
N GLU A 157 -28.91 -7.91 -14.07
CA GLU A 157 -28.07 -8.25 -15.21
C GLU A 157 -26.57 -8.20 -14.90
N CYS A 158 -26.15 -7.72 -13.71
CA CYS A 158 -24.76 -7.68 -13.30
C CYS A 158 -24.11 -9.07 -13.38
N GLN A 159 -23.07 -9.19 -14.19
CA GLN A 159 -22.35 -10.45 -14.39
C GLN A 159 -21.29 -10.72 -13.30
N LEU A 160 -20.91 -9.70 -12.54
CA LEU A 160 -20.00 -9.80 -11.40
C LEU A 160 -20.74 -10.41 -10.19
N LYS A 161 -20.80 -11.75 -10.15
CA LYS A 161 -21.48 -12.53 -9.10
C LYS A 161 -20.55 -13.03 -8.00
N GLY A 162 -19.28 -12.69 -8.05
CA GLY A 162 -18.24 -13.10 -7.13
C GLY A 162 -16.89 -12.53 -7.58
N ASP A 163 -15.84 -12.96 -6.90
CA ASP A 163 -14.49 -12.48 -7.17
C ASP A 163 -13.92 -13.04 -8.47
N VAL A 164 -13.11 -12.24 -9.16
CA VAL A 164 -12.42 -12.64 -10.39
C VAL A 164 -10.93 -12.69 -10.08
N GLY A 165 -10.32 -13.88 -10.22
CA GLY A 165 -8.88 -14.06 -9.98
C GLY A 165 -8.02 -13.82 -11.22
N THR A 166 -6.71 -13.96 -11.03
CA THR A 166 -5.68 -13.82 -12.08
C THR A 166 -5.21 -15.12 -12.69
N ARG A 167 -5.67 -16.27 -12.20
CA ARG A 167 -5.18 -17.58 -12.64
C ARG A 167 -5.82 -17.99 -13.98
N PRO A 168 -5.17 -18.89 -14.75
CA PRO A 168 -5.69 -19.34 -16.05
C PRO A 168 -7.15 -19.82 -16.04
N ASP A 169 -7.59 -20.48 -14.96
CA ASP A 169 -8.97 -20.94 -14.79
C ASP A 169 -10.01 -19.79 -14.68
N ASN A 170 -9.54 -18.58 -14.38
CA ASN A 170 -10.36 -17.37 -14.28
C ASN A 170 -10.39 -16.53 -15.56
N TYR A 171 -9.56 -16.83 -16.58
CA TYR A 171 -9.48 -16.01 -17.80
C TYR A 171 -10.82 -15.89 -18.53
N LYS A 172 -11.61 -16.97 -18.52
CA LYS A 172 -12.97 -17.01 -19.06
C LYS A 172 -13.94 -16.03 -18.39
N GLU A 173 -13.60 -15.49 -17.23
CA GLU A 173 -14.41 -14.55 -16.46
C GLU A 173 -13.98 -13.09 -16.69
N TRP A 174 -12.85 -12.84 -17.37
CA TRP A 174 -12.27 -11.49 -17.49
C TRP A 174 -13.12 -10.53 -18.33
N TYR A 175 -13.97 -11.04 -19.23
CA TYR A 175 -14.94 -10.22 -19.96
C TYR A 175 -15.92 -9.47 -19.03
N LYS A 176 -16.12 -9.97 -17.80
CA LYS A 176 -16.96 -9.35 -16.76
C LYS A 176 -16.34 -8.08 -16.19
N LEU A 177 -15.05 -7.83 -16.46
CA LEU A 177 -14.29 -6.68 -15.98
C LEU A 177 -14.18 -5.57 -17.02
N THR A 178 -14.86 -5.68 -18.16
CA THR A 178 -14.91 -4.62 -19.19
C THR A 178 -15.63 -3.38 -18.66
N SER A 179 -15.39 -2.21 -19.29
CA SER A 179 -16.05 -0.95 -18.93
C SER A 179 -17.58 -1.09 -18.89
N LYS A 180 -18.13 -1.79 -19.89
CA LYS A 180 -19.57 -2.05 -20.01
C LYS A 180 -20.11 -2.89 -18.85
N GLU A 181 -19.47 -4.00 -18.54
CA GLU A 181 -19.97 -4.93 -17.51
C GLU A 181 -19.84 -4.33 -16.11
N LEU A 182 -18.73 -3.65 -15.80
CA LEU A 182 -18.56 -2.94 -14.53
C LEU A 182 -19.56 -1.79 -14.38
N SER A 183 -19.80 -0.99 -15.42
CA SER A 183 -20.81 0.09 -15.40
C SER A 183 -22.24 -0.43 -15.25
N ASN A 184 -22.49 -1.67 -15.64
CA ASN A 184 -23.80 -2.31 -15.52
C ASN A 184 -24.04 -2.96 -14.16
N CYS A 185 -23.08 -2.96 -13.24
CA CYS A 185 -23.23 -3.64 -11.96
C CYS A 185 -23.89 -2.78 -10.88
N LEU A 186 -23.16 -1.81 -10.30
CA LEU A 186 -23.71 -0.91 -9.30
C LEU A 186 -24.53 0.22 -9.95
N GLU A 187 -25.75 0.45 -9.48
CA GLU A 187 -26.53 1.62 -9.89
C GLU A 187 -26.06 2.87 -9.13
N VAL A 188 -25.53 3.84 -9.88
CA VAL A 188 -25.18 5.17 -9.37
C VAL A 188 -25.97 6.21 -10.19
N PRO A 189 -27.05 6.79 -9.64
CA PRO A 189 -27.82 7.81 -10.34
C PRO A 189 -26.95 8.99 -10.76
N TYR A 190 -27.25 9.60 -11.91
CA TYR A 190 -26.50 10.74 -12.43
C TYR A 190 -26.38 11.88 -11.41
N GLU A 191 -27.47 12.24 -10.73
CA GLU A 191 -27.45 13.28 -9.69
C GLU A 191 -26.53 12.91 -8.51
N THR A 192 -26.47 11.62 -8.14
CA THR A 192 -25.55 11.14 -7.10
C THR A 192 -24.10 11.23 -7.57
N ALA A 193 -23.79 10.77 -8.79
CA ALA A 193 -22.45 10.86 -9.36
C ALA A 193 -21.98 12.32 -9.47
N LYS A 194 -22.85 13.21 -9.94
CA LYS A 194 -22.56 14.64 -10.06
C LYS A 194 -22.32 15.30 -8.69
N MET A 195 -23.12 14.96 -7.69
CA MET A 195 -22.94 15.46 -6.32
C MET A 195 -21.60 15.02 -5.73
N LEU A 196 -21.24 13.75 -5.95
CA LEU A 196 -19.93 13.20 -5.54
C LEU A 196 -18.79 13.89 -6.27
N GLN A 197 -18.94 14.17 -7.57
CA GLN A 197 -17.96 14.90 -8.38
C GLN A 197 -17.73 16.32 -7.83
N GLU A 198 -18.80 17.08 -7.58
CA GLU A 198 -18.73 18.44 -7.05
C GLU A 198 -18.06 18.48 -5.66
N SER A 199 -18.41 17.54 -4.78
CA SER A 199 -17.80 17.39 -3.45
C SER A 199 -16.32 16.99 -3.50
N HIS A 200 -15.97 16.03 -4.36
CA HIS A 200 -14.60 15.57 -4.53
C HIS A 200 -13.71 16.71 -5.06
N ALA A 201 -14.17 17.42 -6.09
CA ALA A 201 -13.48 18.58 -6.64
C ALA A 201 -13.30 19.69 -5.59
N ASP A 202 -14.35 20.01 -4.82
CA ASP A 202 -14.30 21.02 -3.75
C ASP A 202 -13.32 20.61 -2.62
N TYR A 203 -13.28 19.34 -2.25
CA TYR A 203 -12.31 18.82 -1.28
C TYR A 203 -10.88 19.00 -1.78
N VAL A 204 -10.59 18.50 -2.99
CA VAL A 204 -9.24 18.52 -3.57
C VAL A 204 -8.74 19.94 -3.79
N ASP A 205 -9.57 20.85 -4.30
CA ASP A 205 -9.20 22.26 -4.51
C ASP A 205 -8.85 22.94 -3.18
N LYS A 206 -9.68 22.74 -2.15
CA LYS A 206 -9.46 23.33 -0.83
C LYS A 206 -8.20 22.81 -0.16
N ILE A 207 -7.95 21.49 -0.15
CA ILE A 207 -6.73 20.96 0.47
C ILE A 207 -5.46 21.33 -0.31
N GLY A 208 -5.57 21.50 -1.64
CA GLY A 208 -4.46 21.93 -2.50
C GLY A 208 -3.95 23.35 -2.17
N SER A 209 -4.75 24.15 -1.47
CA SER A 209 -4.35 25.49 -0.98
C SER A 209 -3.57 25.47 0.34
N LEU A 210 -3.56 24.34 1.05
CA LEU A 210 -2.90 24.21 2.35
C LEU A 210 -1.45 23.77 2.16
N VAL A 211 -0.56 24.26 3.04
CA VAL A 211 0.86 23.91 3.01
C VAL A 211 1.21 23.20 4.30
N LEU A 212 1.67 21.95 4.19
CA LEU A 212 2.18 21.20 5.33
C LEU A 212 3.45 21.90 5.88
N PRO A 213 3.58 22.11 7.19
CA PRO A 213 4.82 22.65 7.77
C PRO A 213 6.02 21.74 7.46
N LYS A 214 7.15 22.31 7.03
CA LYS A 214 8.37 21.57 6.63
C LYS A 214 8.95 20.59 7.66
N VAL A 215 8.60 20.75 8.94
CA VAL A 215 9.10 19.92 10.06
C VAL A 215 7.94 19.19 10.74
N ALA A 216 6.85 18.95 10.00
CA ALA A 216 5.68 18.23 10.51
C ALA A 216 6.01 16.77 10.84
N TYR A 217 6.86 16.16 10.03
CA TYR A 217 7.28 14.76 10.14
C TYR A 217 8.79 14.64 10.13
N GLY A 218 9.29 13.52 10.61
CA GLY A 218 10.70 13.18 10.54
C GLY A 218 11.01 11.79 11.05
N GLY A 219 12.00 11.16 10.44
CA GLY A 219 12.53 9.86 10.83
C GLY A 219 11.67 8.69 10.36
N LYS A 220 12.28 7.51 10.33
CA LYS A 220 11.67 6.29 9.81
C LYS A 220 11.06 5.42 10.90
N GLY A 221 9.93 4.79 10.62
CA GLY A 221 9.31 3.88 11.58
C GLY A 221 8.06 3.16 11.10
N ILE A 222 7.45 2.44 12.02
CA ILE A 222 6.27 1.61 11.77
C ILE A 222 5.11 2.20 12.56
N VAL A 223 3.93 2.29 11.94
CA VAL A 223 2.69 2.60 12.66
C VAL A 223 1.71 1.44 12.55
N THR A 224 1.01 1.15 13.64
CA THR A 224 -0.10 0.19 13.68
C THR A 224 -1.25 0.78 14.46
N VAL A 225 -2.46 0.26 14.27
CA VAL A 225 -3.63 0.65 15.06
C VAL A 225 -3.82 -0.32 16.23
N GLY A 226 -3.94 0.22 17.45
CA GLY A 226 -4.29 -0.52 18.66
C GLY A 226 -5.73 -0.23 19.10
N GLY A 227 -5.99 -0.39 20.39
CA GLY A 227 -7.31 -0.26 21.00
C GLY A 227 -8.08 -1.58 21.07
N GLY A 228 -8.79 -1.82 22.16
CA GLY A 228 -9.54 -3.05 22.37
C GLY A 228 -8.66 -4.29 22.21
N LYS A 229 -9.12 -5.29 21.45
CA LYS A 229 -8.32 -6.51 21.19
C LYS A 229 -7.07 -6.24 20.35
N PHE A 230 -7.05 -5.18 19.54
CA PHE A 230 -5.97 -4.88 18.62
C PHE A 230 -4.68 -4.46 19.34
N SER A 231 -4.74 -3.99 20.59
CA SER A 231 -3.55 -3.73 21.39
C SER A 231 -2.77 -5.00 21.72
N VAL A 232 -3.47 -6.10 21.98
CA VAL A 232 -2.82 -7.42 22.16
C VAL A 232 -2.20 -7.88 20.85
N LEU A 233 -2.90 -7.70 19.72
CA LEU A 233 -2.39 -8.09 18.41
C LEU A 233 -1.16 -7.27 18.01
N ALA A 234 -1.23 -5.94 18.14
CA ALA A 234 -0.11 -5.02 17.91
C ALA A 234 1.10 -5.37 18.79
N PHE A 235 0.87 -5.79 20.05
CA PHE A 235 1.95 -6.28 20.90
C PHE A 235 2.65 -7.51 20.32
N LEU A 236 1.92 -8.46 19.75
CA LEU A 236 2.50 -9.64 19.10
C LEU A 236 3.33 -9.26 17.87
N ILE A 237 2.86 -8.30 17.06
CA ILE A 237 3.61 -7.75 15.93
C ILE A 237 4.92 -7.12 16.39
N ILE A 238 4.87 -6.27 17.42
CA ILE A 238 6.06 -5.63 17.99
C ILE A 238 7.05 -6.67 18.52
N ARG A 239 6.57 -7.70 19.21
CA ARG A 239 7.42 -8.78 19.69
C ARG A 239 8.04 -9.59 18.54
N THR A 240 7.30 -9.82 17.46
CA THR A 240 7.80 -10.47 16.24
C THR A 240 8.91 -9.65 15.59
N LEU A 241 8.71 -8.34 15.42
CA LEU A 241 9.74 -7.41 14.95
C LEU A 241 11.04 -7.53 15.76
N ARG A 242 10.93 -7.52 17.10
CA ARG A 242 12.11 -7.62 17.98
C ARG A 242 12.76 -8.99 17.96
N ASN A 243 11.97 -10.06 17.84
CA ASN A 243 12.50 -11.43 17.73
C ASN A 243 13.32 -11.61 16.44
N LEU A 244 12.97 -10.90 15.37
CA LEU A 244 13.62 -10.97 14.06
C LEU A 244 14.71 -9.91 13.84
N GLY A 245 15.00 -9.09 14.85
CA GLY A 245 16.12 -8.16 14.84
C GLY A 245 15.80 -6.75 14.38
N THR A 246 14.58 -6.47 13.89
CA THR A 246 14.19 -5.12 13.49
C THR A 246 14.28 -4.15 14.68
N SER A 247 14.99 -3.04 14.50
CA SER A 247 15.21 -1.98 15.47
C SER A 247 14.34 -0.75 15.25
N LEU A 248 13.68 -0.62 14.09
CA LEU A 248 12.76 0.48 13.77
C LEU A 248 11.76 0.78 14.92
N PRO A 249 11.55 2.07 15.25
CA PRO A 249 10.58 2.46 16.27
C PRO A 249 9.14 2.18 15.80
N VAL A 250 8.27 1.84 16.75
CA VAL A 250 6.85 1.56 16.47
C VAL A 250 5.95 2.55 17.20
N GLU A 251 5.03 3.18 16.48
CA GLU A 251 3.96 3.98 17.04
C GLU A 251 2.63 3.21 16.96
N VAL A 252 1.96 3.04 18.10
CA VAL A 252 0.65 2.38 18.18
C VAL A 252 -0.42 3.44 18.33
N PHE A 253 -1.19 3.67 17.27
CA PHE A 253 -2.29 4.62 17.31
C PHE A 253 -3.46 4.04 18.10
N ILE A 254 -3.83 4.69 19.21
CA ILE A 254 -4.99 4.32 20.02
C ILE A 254 -6.19 5.20 19.60
N PRO A 255 -7.27 4.60 19.06
CA PRO A 255 -8.47 5.35 18.71
C PRO A 255 -9.08 6.08 19.92
N PRO A 256 -9.74 7.24 19.72
CA PRO A 256 -10.35 7.99 20.83
C PRO A 256 -11.35 7.16 21.67
N SER A 257 -12.06 6.22 21.04
CA SER A 257 -13.01 5.32 21.70
C SER A 257 -12.37 4.32 22.67
N ASP A 258 -11.07 4.07 22.51
CA ASP A 258 -10.34 3.00 23.19
C ASP A 258 -9.21 3.54 24.08
N GLU A 259 -9.18 4.85 24.35
CA GLU A 259 -8.26 5.45 25.31
C GLU A 259 -8.40 4.82 26.72
N GLY A 260 -7.30 4.86 27.49
CA GLY A 260 -7.24 4.29 28.84
C GLY A 260 -6.31 3.07 28.97
N GLU A 261 -5.52 2.76 27.95
CA GLU A 261 -4.53 1.67 27.93
C GLU A 261 -3.22 1.99 28.69
N THR A 262 -3.35 2.36 29.97
CA THR A 262 -2.25 2.96 30.74
C THR A 262 -1.05 2.03 30.90
N ASP A 263 -1.25 0.77 31.27
CA ASP A 263 -0.15 -0.19 31.49
C ASP A 263 0.54 -0.57 30.17
N PHE A 264 -0.26 -0.90 29.15
CA PHE A 264 0.24 -1.21 27.81
C PHE A 264 1.09 -0.07 27.25
N CYS A 265 0.59 1.16 27.26
CA CYS A 265 1.27 2.31 26.66
C CYS A 265 2.49 2.78 27.46
N ASN A 266 2.42 2.80 28.79
CA ASN A 266 3.46 3.43 29.62
C ASN A 266 4.49 2.45 30.19
N ASN A 267 4.14 1.17 30.35
CA ASN A 267 5.02 0.18 30.95
C ASN A 267 5.44 -0.91 29.97
N VAL A 268 4.53 -1.42 29.13
CA VAL A 268 4.83 -2.55 28.22
C VAL A 268 5.56 -2.09 26.97
N LEU A 269 4.97 -1.19 26.16
CA LEU A 269 5.51 -0.78 24.87
C LEU A 269 6.91 -0.14 24.93
N PRO A 270 7.25 0.72 25.91
CA PRO A 270 8.56 1.37 25.95
C PRO A 270 9.73 0.39 26.07
N GLN A 271 9.50 -0.83 26.58
CA GLN A 271 10.52 -1.89 26.65
C GLN A 271 10.93 -2.41 25.27
N TYR A 272 10.16 -2.10 24.23
CA TYR A 272 10.31 -2.65 22.88
C TYR A 272 10.48 -1.56 21.82
N ASN A 273 11.04 -0.40 22.18
CA ASN A 273 11.19 0.76 21.27
C ASN A 273 9.85 1.09 20.57
N ALA A 274 8.78 1.13 21.37
CA ALA A 274 7.43 1.42 20.91
C ALA A 274 6.73 2.37 21.88
N LYS A 275 5.75 3.13 21.38
CA LYS A 275 4.92 4.02 22.19
C LYS A 275 3.51 4.12 21.61
N CYS A 276 2.56 4.49 22.45
CA CYS A 276 1.23 4.88 21.96
C CYS A 276 1.26 6.32 21.42
N ILE A 277 0.43 6.57 20.40
CA ILE A 277 0.10 7.90 19.89
C ILE A 277 -1.42 8.04 19.81
N TYR A 278 -1.92 9.27 19.82
CA TYR A 278 -3.34 9.58 19.93
C TYR A 278 -3.76 10.64 18.91
N MET A 279 -5.06 10.72 18.61
CA MET A 279 -5.59 11.79 17.77
C MET A 279 -5.29 13.19 18.37
N THR A 280 -5.28 13.27 19.70
CA THR A 280 -5.02 14.52 20.42
C THR A 280 -3.58 15.04 20.23
N ASP A 281 -2.68 14.24 19.66
CA ASP A 281 -1.34 14.68 19.28
C ASP A 281 -1.34 15.61 18.06
N ILE A 282 -2.38 15.54 17.21
CA ILE A 282 -2.50 16.29 15.95
C ILE A 282 -3.78 17.11 15.79
N LEU A 283 -4.77 16.91 16.65
CA LEU A 283 -5.99 17.74 16.74
C LEU A 283 -6.32 18.10 18.20
N PRO A 284 -6.92 19.28 18.47
CA PRO A 284 -7.49 19.55 19.79
C PRO A 284 -8.64 18.60 20.14
N LYS A 285 -8.80 18.31 21.43
CA LYS A 285 -9.79 17.33 21.92
C LYS A 285 -11.22 17.66 21.49
N GLU A 286 -11.58 18.95 21.46
CA GLU A 286 -12.90 19.40 21.05
C GLU A 286 -13.22 18.98 19.62
N PHE A 287 -12.22 18.99 18.72
CA PHE A 287 -12.38 18.49 17.36
C PHE A 287 -12.50 16.97 17.34
N VAL A 288 -11.69 16.26 18.12
CA VAL A 288 -11.75 14.79 18.19
C VAL A 288 -13.14 14.31 18.61
N ASP A 289 -13.75 14.98 19.59
CA ASP A 289 -15.08 14.66 20.11
C ASP A 289 -16.22 14.98 19.11
N GLU A 290 -15.97 15.82 18.09
CA GLU A 290 -16.96 16.16 17.06
C GLU A 290 -17.08 15.12 15.94
N PHE A 291 -16.06 14.29 15.72
CA PHE A 291 -16.04 13.31 14.64
C PHE A 291 -16.28 11.89 15.17
N GLU A 292 -17.24 11.19 14.57
CA GLU A 292 -17.43 9.76 14.82
C GLU A 292 -16.57 8.94 13.85
N PHE A 293 -15.33 8.64 14.25
CA PHE A 293 -14.44 7.79 13.46
C PHE A 293 -14.71 6.31 13.70
N LYS A 294 -14.78 5.51 12.62
CA LYS A 294 -15.00 4.06 12.70
C LYS A 294 -14.22 3.30 11.65
N GLY A 295 -13.78 2.09 12.03
CA GLY A 295 -13.23 1.09 11.11
C GLY A 295 -12.00 1.60 10.36
N TYR A 296 -12.01 1.45 9.03
CA TYR A 296 -10.82 1.66 8.19
C TYR A 296 -10.32 3.11 8.12
N GLN A 297 -11.10 4.07 8.60
CA GLN A 297 -10.65 5.47 8.73
C GLN A 297 -9.40 5.58 9.60
N PHE A 298 -9.24 4.69 10.59
CA PHE A 298 -8.12 4.73 11.53
C PHE A 298 -6.75 4.55 10.87
N LYS A 299 -6.65 3.91 9.70
CA LYS A 299 -5.37 3.77 8.99
C LYS A 299 -4.84 5.13 8.54
N SER A 300 -5.63 5.89 7.76
CA SER A 300 -5.24 7.23 7.35
C SER A 300 -4.97 8.14 8.54
N LEU A 301 -5.76 8.03 9.61
CA LEU A 301 -5.57 8.81 10.85
C LEU A 301 -4.26 8.48 11.56
N ALA A 302 -3.94 7.19 11.69
CA ALA A 302 -2.69 6.74 12.30
C ALA A 302 -1.47 7.19 11.49
N MET A 303 -1.52 7.17 10.15
CA MET A 303 -0.45 7.72 9.31
C MET A 303 -0.26 9.22 9.52
N ILE A 304 -1.37 9.96 9.64
CA ILE A 304 -1.36 11.40 9.86
C ILE A 304 -0.83 11.76 11.26
N ALA A 305 -1.25 11.01 12.28
CA ALA A 305 -0.85 11.19 13.68
C ALA A 305 0.60 10.78 13.94
N SER A 306 1.12 9.82 13.17
CA SER A 306 2.48 9.33 13.33
C SER A 306 3.52 10.41 13.02
N SER A 307 4.61 10.40 13.78
CA SER A 307 5.69 11.38 13.65
C SER A 307 6.63 11.10 12.46
N PHE A 308 6.64 9.89 11.91
CA PHE A 308 7.60 9.47 10.88
C PHE A 308 7.35 10.14 9.53
N ASP A 309 8.39 10.42 8.74
CA ASP A 309 8.28 10.80 7.33
C ASP A 309 8.22 9.56 6.43
N ASP A 310 9.14 8.64 6.63
CA ASP A 310 9.19 7.31 6.02
C ASP A 310 8.50 6.30 6.94
N LEU A 311 7.34 5.83 6.51
CA LEU A 311 6.41 5.10 7.36
C LEU A 311 5.98 3.80 6.71
N LEU A 312 6.03 2.71 7.48
CA LEU A 312 5.35 1.45 7.19
C LEU A 312 4.08 1.40 8.04
N MET A 313 2.92 1.47 7.41
CA MET A 313 1.64 1.18 8.06
C MET A 313 1.43 -0.33 8.06
N LEU A 314 1.03 -0.89 9.20
CA LEU A 314 0.67 -2.30 9.36
C LEU A 314 -0.65 -2.44 10.10
N ASP A 315 -1.48 -3.37 9.64
CA ASP A 315 -2.59 -3.89 10.44
C ASP A 315 -2.05 -4.71 11.62
N ALA A 316 -2.81 -4.71 12.72
CA ALA A 316 -2.37 -5.29 13.99
C ALA A 316 -2.22 -6.82 13.97
N ASP A 317 -2.68 -7.48 12.91
CA ASP A 317 -2.61 -8.91 12.63
C ASP A 317 -1.76 -9.23 11.38
N ASN A 318 -0.93 -8.28 10.93
CA ASN A 318 -0.06 -8.46 9.79
C ASN A 318 1.42 -8.59 10.17
N PHE A 319 1.88 -9.83 10.36
CA PHE A 319 3.18 -10.13 10.94
C PHE A 319 4.33 -9.95 9.94
N PRO A 320 5.28 -9.04 10.20
CA PRO A 320 6.51 -8.95 9.43
C PRO A 320 7.44 -10.10 9.83
N ILE A 321 7.76 -10.98 8.89
CA ILE A 321 8.61 -12.15 9.12
C ILE A 321 10.02 -12.00 8.53
N LYS A 322 10.48 -10.75 8.38
CA LYS A 322 11.84 -10.40 7.97
C LYS A 322 12.37 -9.21 8.76
N ASP A 323 13.69 -9.04 8.77
CA ASP A 323 14.34 -7.80 9.22
C ASP A 323 13.94 -6.65 8.30
N LEU A 324 13.49 -5.55 8.90
CA LEU A 324 12.96 -4.39 8.21
C LEU A 324 13.85 -3.14 8.31
N ASP A 325 15.02 -3.18 8.94
CA ASP A 325 15.77 -1.96 9.27
C ASP A 325 16.18 -1.10 8.06
N ASN A 326 16.30 -1.73 6.89
CA ASN A 326 16.76 -1.09 5.66
C ASN A 326 15.65 -0.90 4.61
N ILE A 327 14.37 -1.16 4.91
CA ILE A 327 13.32 -1.14 3.88
C ILE A 327 13.14 0.23 3.22
N PHE A 328 13.42 1.31 3.94
CA PHE A 328 13.24 2.68 3.45
C PHE A 328 14.40 3.14 2.56
N GLU A 329 15.49 2.38 2.51
CA GLU A 329 16.67 2.65 1.69
C GLU A 329 16.71 1.83 0.40
N GLN A 330 15.69 1.01 0.13
CA GLN A 330 15.67 0.09 -1.01
C GLN A 330 14.78 0.60 -2.15
N GLU A 331 15.11 0.19 -3.36
CA GLU A 331 14.20 0.34 -4.50
C GLU A 331 13.09 -0.73 -4.44
N PRO A 332 11.87 -0.42 -4.90
CA PRO A 332 11.44 0.81 -5.57
C PRO A 332 10.97 1.90 -4.60
N TYR A 333 11.10 1.74 -3.28
CA TYR A 333 10.60 2.72 -2.32
C TYR A 333 11.31 4.08 -2.43
N THR A 334 12.64 4.08 -2.58
CA THR A 334 13.40 5.33 -2.67
C THR A 334 13.04 6.16 -3.91
N SER A 335 12.79 5.52 -5.06
CA SER A 335 12.30 6.22 -6.26
C SER A 335 10.84 6.64 -6.14
N THR A 336 9.93 5.74 -5.76
CA THR A 336 8.49 6.00 -5.81
C THR A 336 7.96 6.76 -4.60
N GLY A 337 8.38 6.40 -3.40
CA GLY A 337 7.82 6.88 -2.13
C GLY A 337 6.53 6.18 -1.70
N LEU A 338 6.02 5.21 -2.46
CA LEU A 338 4.82 4.45 -2.10
C LEU A 338 4.95 3.01 -2.61
N VAL A 339 4.94 2.04 -1.69
CA VAL A 339 4.92 0.60 -1.98
C VAL A 339 3.66 -0.02 -1.37
N MET A 340 2.91 -0.75 -2.20
CA MET A 340 1.67 -1.42 -1.83
C MET A 340 1.74 -2.90 -2.21
N TRP A 341 0.90 -3.71 -1.57
CA TRP A 341 0.82 -5.14 -1.83
C TRP A 341 -0.50 -5.52 -2.52
N PRO A 342 -0.49 -6.60 -3.32
CA PRO A 342 -1.67 -7.06 -4.04
C PRO A 342 -2.64 -7.80 -3.12
N ASP A 343 -3.94 -7.70 -3.40
CA ASP A 343 -4.98 -8.64 -2.95
C ASP A 343 -5.07 -9.82 -3.95
N PHE A 344 -5.86 -10.84 -3.63
CA PHE A 344 -6.06 -12.02 -4.49
C PHE A 344 -6.78 -11.71 -5.80
N TRP A 345 -7.60 -10.65 -5.81
CA TRP A 345 -8.62 -10.45 -6.81
C TRP A 345 -8.25 -9.37 -7.82
N ARG A 346 -8.73 -9.54 -9.06
CA ARG A 346 -8.78 -8.48 -10.05
C ARG A 346 -9.66 -7.34 -9.54
N ARG A 347 -9.34 -6.13 -9.95
CA ARG A 347 -9.98 -4.90 -9.57
C ARG A 347 -11.37 -4.80 -10.19
N THR A 348 -12.34 -4.40 -9.37
CA THR A 348 -13.75 -4.29 -9.75
C THR A 348 -14.28 -2.87 -9.61
N THR A 349 -13.41 -1.86 -9.49
CA THR A 349 -13.81 -0.46 -9.36
C THR A 349 -14.70 -0.02 -10.52
N ASN A 350 -15.88 0.53 -10.19
CA ASN A 350 -16.86 0.98 -11.15
C ASN A 350 -16.33 2.20 -11.94
N PRO A 351 -16.48 2.25 -13.28
CA PRO A 351 -16.02 3.36 -14.11
C PRO A 351 -16.51 4.75 -13.68
N VAL A 352 -17.66 4.84 -12.98
CA VAL A 352 -18.18 6.11 -12.43
C VAL A 352 -17.19 6.79 -11.48
N TYR A 353 -16.30 6.04 -10.82
CA TYR A 353 -15.24 6.62 -9.99
C TYR A 353 -14.39 7.63 -10.76
N TYR A 354 -14.00 7.30 -11.99
CA TYR A 354 -13.13 8.15 -12.80
C TYR A 354 -13.83 9.42 -13.24
N SER A 355 -15.16 9.35 -13.48
CA SER A 355 -15.97 10.54 -13.73
C SER A 355 -16.15 11.41 -12.47
N ILE A 356 -16.32 10.80 -11.30
CA ILE A 356 -16.41 11.50 -10.01
C ILE A 356 -15.09 12.20 -9.69
N ALA A 357 -13.97 11.51 -9.87
CA ALA A 357 -12.65 12.03 -9.56
C ALA A 357 -12.05 12.88 -10.69
N ASP A 358 -12.76 13.05 -11.82
CA ASP A 358 -12.28 13.73 -13.02
C ASP A 358 -10.89 13.21 -13.51
N VAL A 359 -10.69 11.89 -13.42
CA VAL A 359 -9.48 11.22 -13.90
C VAL A 359 -9.71 10.80 -15.36
N PRO A 360 -8.89 11.27 -16.31
CA PRO A 360 -9.05 10.92 -17.72
C PRO A 360 -8.71 9.45 -17.94
N VAL A 361 -9.62 8.72 -18.61
CA VAL A 361 -9.42 7.35 -19.05
C VAL A 361 -9.43 7.30 -20.57
N ASN A 362 -8.39 6.73 -21.16
CA ASN A 362 -8.31 6.57 -22.61
C ASN A 362 -8.81 5.18 -23.00
N GLU A 363 -10.12 5.09 -23.29
CA GLU A 363 -10.78 3.82 -23.66
C GLU A 363 -10.28 3.22 -24.99
N LYS A 364 -9.44 3.94 -25.74
CA LYS A 364 -8.87 3.50 -27.02
C LYS A 364 -7.43 3.04 -26.91
N LYS A 365 -6.85 3.03 -25.69
CA LYS A 365 -5.46 2.64 -25.48
C LYS A 365 -5.34 1.69 -24.30
N ARG A 366 -5.14 0.41 -24.62
CA ARG A 366 -4.66 -0.59 -23.68
C ARG A 366 -3.18 -0.31 -23.37
N VAL A 367 -2.76 -0.50 -22.12
CA VAL A 367 -1.36 -0.27 -21.69
C VAL A 367 -0.77 -1.41 -20.89
N ARG A 368 -1.58 -2.40 -20.53
CA ARG A 368 -1.16 -3.57 -19.76
C ARG A 368 -2.09 -4.75 -20.04
N ASN A 369 -1.71 -5.91 -19.55
CA ASN A 369 -2.57 -7.08 -19.44
C ASN A 369 -2.41 -7.62 -18.03
N THR A 370 -3.36 -7.31 -17.14
CA THR A 370 -3.22 -7.53 -15.69
C THR A 370 -1.93 -6.89 -15.14
N PHE A 371 -1.03 -7.68 -14.56
CA PHE A 371 0.24 -7.22 -13.97
C PHE A 371 1.38 -7.09 -14.98
N ASP A 372 1.20 -7.53 -16.24
CA ASP A 372 2.19 -7.31 -17.31
C ASP A 372 1.95 -5.95 -17.96
N ASP A 373 2.80 -4.99 -17.60
CA ASP A 373 2.88 -3.64 -18.18
C ASP A 373 4.17 -3.45 -19.01
N LEU A 374 4.88 -4.54 -19.31
CA LEU A 374 6.18 -4.51 -20.00
C LEU A 374 6.07 -5.02 -21.44
N THR A 375 5.31 -6.09 -21.67
CA THR A 375 5.15 -6.65 -23.01
C THR A 375 4.40 -5.66 -23.91
N PRO A 376 4.86 -5.42 -25.17
CA PRO A 376 4.12 -4.55 -26.08
C PRO A 376 2.70 -5.03 -26.33
N VAL A 377 1.74 -4.09 -26.37
CA VAL A 377 0.30 -4.39 -26.45
C VAL A 377 -0.09 -5.17 -27.71
N GLU A 378 0.66 -4.99 -28.79
CA GLU A 378 0.51 -5.70 -30.07
C GLU A 378 0.74 -7.20 -29.93
N ILE A 379 1.46 -7.65 -28.89
CA ILE A 379 1.73 -9.08 -28.65
C ILE A 379 0.49 -9.79 -28.12
N TYR A 380 -0.33 -9.11 -27.31
CA TYR A 380 -1.46 -9.73 -26.60
C TYR A 380 -2.83 -9.12 -26.92
N THR A 381 -2.89 -8.24 -27.92
CA THR A 381 -4.14 -7.62 -28.40
C THR A 381 -4.29 -7.90 -29.88
N GLU A 382 -5.25 -8.75 -30.26
CA GLU A 382 -5.47 -9.18 -31.65
C GLU A 382 -5.93 -8.01 -32.53
N ASP A 383 -6.90 -7.23 -32.05
CA ASP A 383 -7.39 -6.01 -32.71
C ASP A 383 -7.26 -4.81 -31.77
N ILE A 384 -6.23 -3.98 -31.98
CA ILE A 384 -6.00 -2.77 -31.18
C ILE A 384 -7.08 -1.70 -31.44
N SER A 385 -7.80 -1.79 -32.56
CA SER A 385 -8.86 -0.84 -32.88
C SER A 385 -10.17 -1.12 -32.14
N ASP A 386 -10.33 -2.32 -31.58
CA ASP A 386 -11.49 -2.72 -30.77
C ASP A 386 -11.05 -3.27 -29.41
N LEU A 387 -11.22 -2.45 -28.37
CA LEU A 387 -10.90 -2.81 -26.99
C LEU A 387 -12.15 -3.12 -26.16
N SER A 388 -13.30 -3.37 -26.79
CA SER A 388 -14.57 -3.55 -26.08
C SER A 388 -14.60 -4.76 -25.13
N ASP A 389 -13.81 -5.79 -25.42
CA ASP A 389 -13.66 -7.00 -24.61
C ASP A 389 -12.46 -6.94 -23.64
N VAL A 390 -11.71 -5.83 -23.61
CA VAL A 390 -10.55 -5.65 -22.73
C VAL A 390 -11.03 -5.27 -21.31
N PRO A 391 -10.49 -5.91 -20.24
CA PRO A 391 -10.74 -5.47 -18.87
C PRO A 391 -10.45 -3.99 -18.69
N PHE A 392 -11.35 -3.26 -18.04
CA PHE A 392 -11.30 -1.80 -17.94
C PHE A 392 -10.00 -1.30 -17.33
N HIS A 393 -9.49 -1.99 -16.31
CA HIS A 393 -8.27 -1.62 -15.56
C HIS A 393 -6.95 -1.95 -16.30
N ASP A 394 -7.04 -2.48 -17.53
CA ASP A 394 -5.92 -2.62 -18.46
C ASP A 394 -5.73 -1.36 -19.36
N LEU A 395 -6.64 -0.38 -19.28
CA LEU A 395 -6.67 0.82 -20.12
C LEU A 395 -5.87 1.99 -19.51
N GLU A 396 -5.34 2.87 -20.35
CA GLU A 396 -4.56 4.03 -19.90
C GLU A 396 -5.41 4.98 -19.03
N GLY A 397 -4.80 5.45 -17.93
CA GLY A 397 -5.45 6.32 -16.94
C GLY A 397 -6.13 5.56 -15.80
N THR A 398 -6.33 4.24 -15.93
CA THR A 398 -6.99 3.43 -14.90
C THR A 398 -6.04 2.90 -13.82
N LEU A 399 -6.61 2.62 -12.64
CA LEU A 399 -5.97 1.91 -11.54
C LEU A 399 -5.54 0.52 -12.00
N PRO A 400 -4.26 0.13 -11.85
CA PRO A 400 -3.76 -1.14 -12.34
C PRO A 400 -4.31 -2.33 -11.56
N ASP A 401 -4.41 -3.46 -12.26
CA ASP A 401 -4.61 -4.76 -11.64
C ASP A 401 -3.30 -5.25 -10.99
N VAL A 402 -3.37 -6.08 -9.94
CA VAL A 402 -4.58 -6.55 -9.24
C VAL A 402 -5.11 -5.53 -8.22
N SER A 403 -6.24 -5.83 -7.56
CA SER A 403 -6.70 -5.10 -6.38
C SER A 403 -5.56 -4.98 -5.35
N THR A 404 -5.63 -3.97 -4.50
CA THR A 404 -4.64 -3.76 -3.43
C THR A 404 -5.08 -4.43 -2.13
N GLU A 405 -4.14 -4.78 -1.27
CA GLU A 405 -4.34 -5.13 0.13
C GLU A 405 -3.76 -3.99 0.99
N SER A 406 -4.59 -3.37 1.83
CA SER A 406 -4.20 -2.21 2.64
C SER A 406 -3.77 -2.56 4.06
N GLY A 407 -3.66 -3.86 4.40
CA GLY A 407 -3.09 -4.34 5.65
C GLY A 407 -1.61 -4.00 5.84
N GLN A 408 -0.94 -3.57 4.77
CA GLN A 408 0.36 -2.93 4.82
C GLN A 408 0.54 -1.98 3.65
N LEU A 409 1.26 -0.88 3.89
CA LEU A 409 1.78 -0.03 2.84
C LEU A 409 2.98 0.74 3.39
N MET A 410 3.99 0.95 2.53
CA MET A 410 5.08 1.86 2.82
C MET A 410 4.82 3.19 2.14
N ILE A 411 5.05 4.29 2.84
CA ILE A 411 4.81 5.62 2.31
C ILE A 411 5.88 6.60 2.79
N ASN A 412 6.32 7.48 1.91
CA ASN A 412 7.07 8.68 2.24
C ASN A 412 6.08 9.84 2.26
N LYS A 413 5.78 10.38 3.44
CA LYS A 413 4.78 11.44 3.59
C LYS A 413 5.20 12.76 2.97
N GLU A 414 6.48 13.04 2.79
CA GLU A 414 6.91 14.25 2.05
C GLU A 414 6.42 14.19 0.59
N LYS A 415 6.52 13.02 -0.05
CA LYS A 415 6.06 12.78 -1.42
C LYS A 415 4.54 12.54 -1.52
N HIS A 416 3.96 11.87 -0.54
CA HIS A 416 2.61 11.29 -0.64
C HIS A 416 1.61 11.75 0.43
N ILE A 417 1.86 12.81 1.21
CA ILE A 417 0.85 13.28 2.17
C ILE A 417 -0.49 13.64 1.48
N ALA A 418 -0.46 14.16 0.24
CA ALA A 418 -1.68 14.39 -0.54
C ALA A 418 -2.45 13.07 -0.75
N THR A 419 -1.76 11.98 -1.11
CA THR A 419 -2.34 10.63 -1.20
C THR A 419 -3.03 10.23 0.10
N VAL A 420 -2.40 10.44 1.26
CA VAL A 420 -2.98 10.08 2.57
C VAL A 420 -4.25 10.90 2.87
N LEU A 421 -4.23 12.19 2.56
CA LEU A 421 -5.35 13.10 2.80
C LEU A 421 -6.56 12.78 1.91
N LEU A 422 -6.33 12.51 0.62
CA LEU A 422 -7.40 12.10 -0.26
C LEU A 422 -7.92 10.68 0.05
N ALA A 423 -7.04 9.76 0.44
CA ALA A 423 -7.46 8.46 0.96
C ALA A 423 -8.32 8.60 2.23
N LEU A 424 -7.98 9.54 3.14
CA LEU A 424 -8.82 9.86 4.30
C LEU A 424 -10.22 10.31 3.87
N TYR A 425 -10.34 11.18 2.86
CA TYR A 425 -11.64 11.58 2.33
C TYR A 425 -12.44 10.39 1.78
N TYR A 426 -11.80 9.51 1.01
CA TYR A 426 -12.45 8.30 0.50
C TYR A 426 -12.86 7.35 1.62
N ASN A 427 -12.04 7.15 2.64
CA ASN A 427 -12.35 6.28 3.79
C ASN A 427 -13.42 6.87 4.70
N PHE A 428 -13.42 8.20 4.86
CA PHE A 428 -14.44 8.90 5.64
C PHE A 428 -15.82 8.77 4.98
N ASN A 429 -15.88 8.95 3.65
CA ASN A 429 -17.08 8.77 2.84
C ASN A 429 -17.23 7.33 2.30
N GLY A 430 -16.44 6.39 2.84
CA GLY A 430 -16.28 5.03 2.30
C GLY A 430 -17.52 4.17 2.48
N PRO A 431 -17.93 3.91 3.72
CA PRO A 431 -19.10 3.07 4.00
C PRO A 431 -20.39 3.59 3.35
N THR A 432 -20.51 4.92 3.21
CA THR A 432 -21.65 5.60 2.63
C THR A 432 -21.61 5.58 1.11
N TRP A 433 -20.50 5.94 0.46
CA TRP A 433 -20.47 6.18 -0.98
C TRP A 433 -19.37 5.41 -1.72
N TYR A 434 -18.12 5.49 -1.27
CA TYR A 434 -16.98 5.06 -2.10
C TYR A 434 -16.68 3.56 -2.06
N TYR A 435 -16.85 2.87 -0.93
CA TYR A 435 -16.59 1.42 -0.84
C TYR A 435 -17.39 0.58 -1.84
N PRO A 436 -18.72 0.78 -2.02
CA PRO A 436 -19.45 0.01 -3.03
C PRO A 436 -19.02 0.37 -4.46
N ILE A 437 -18.61 1.61 -4.72
CA ILE A 437 -18.08 2.04 -6.03
C ILE A 437 -16.74 1.35 -6.31
N PHE A 438 -15.85 1.27 -5.32
CA PHE A 438 -14.54 0.65 -5.46
C PHE A 438 -14.59 -0.86 -5.59
N SER A 439 -15.47 -1.53 -4.84
CA SER A 439 -15.43 -3.00 -4.69
C SER A 439 -16.52 -3.73 -5.45
N GLN A 440 -17.68 -3.13 -5.69
CA GLN A 440 -18.82 -3.76 -6.37
C GLN A 440 -19.17 -5.18 -5.88
N LYS A 441 -19.20 -5.39 -4.55
CA LYS A 441 -19.38 -6.70 -3.85
C LYS A 441 -18.22 -7.68 -3.91
N ALA A 442 -17.09 -7.32 -4.53
CA ALA A 442 -15.87 -8.12 -4.38
C ALA A 442 -15.48 -8.23 -2.90
N ALA A 443 -14.86 -9.35 -2.55
CA ALA A 443 -14.37 -9.63 -1.22
C ALA A 443 -13.35 -8.55 -0.78
N GLY A 444 -13.32 -8.30 0.53
CA GLY A 444 -12.48 -7.26 1.11
C GLY A 444 -13.00 -5.83 0.86
N GLU A 445 -14.32 -5.62 0.76
CA GLU A 445 -14.86 -4.25 0.66
C GLU A 445 -14.40 -3.39 1.85
N GLY A 446 -13.73 -2.28 1.54
CA GLY A 446 -13.14 -1.40 2.54
C GLY A 446 -12.21 -0.37 1.91
N ASP A 447 -11.15 -0.06 2.64
CA ASP A 447 -10.16 0.97 2.31
C ASP A 447 -9.15 0.57 1.24
N LYS A 448 -9.18 -0.69 0.79
CA LYS A 448 -8.13 -1.27 -0.06
C LYS A 448 -7.78 -0.39 -1.25
N GLU A 449 -8.77 0.03 -2.04
CA GLU A 449 -8.53 0.83 -3.25
C GLU A 449 -8.26 2.32 -3.00
N THR A 450 -8.43 2.81 -1.77
CA THR A 450 -8.44 4.26 -1.51
C THR A 450 -7.08 4.92 -1.66
N PHE A 451 -6.00 4.24 -1.26
CA PHE A 451 -4.64 4.77 -1.35
C PHE A 451 -4.13 4.79 -2.79
N ILE A 452 -4.33 3.70 -3.55
CA ILE A 452 -3.94 3.65 -4.97
C ILE A 452 -4.78 4.60 -5.82
N ALA A 453 -6.08 4.74 -5.52
CA ALA A 453 -6.97 5.72 -6.14
C ALA A 453 -6.46 7.15 -5.93
N ALA A 454 -6.10 7.49 -4.69
CA ALA A 454 -5.57 8.81 -4.38
C ALA A 454 -4.20 9.08 -5.03
N ALA A 455 -3.29 8.10 -5.07
CA ALA A 455 -2.00 8.25 -5.73
C ALA A 455 -2.15 8.42 -7.25
N ASN A 456 -3.04 7.63 -7.87
CA ASN A 456 -3.36 7.73 -9.30
C ASN A 456 -4.00 9.08 -9.66
N PHE A 457 -4.94 9.58 -8.85
CA PHE A 457 -5.53 10.91 -9.04
C PHE A 457 -4.47 12.02 -9.11
N TYR A 458 -3.45 11.96 -8.25
CA TYR A 458 -2.37 12.92 -8.23
C TYR A 458 -1.25 12.66 -9.25
N GLY A 459 -1.31 11.57 -10.00
CA GLY A 459 -0.21 11.15 -10.88
C GLY A 459 1.09 10.87 -10.11
N LEU A 460 1.01 10.57 -8.82
CA LEU A 460 2.18 10.27 -8.00
C LEU A 460 2.64 8.83 -8.26
N SER A 461 3.95 8.63 -8.39
CA SER A 461 4.55 7.32 -8.62
C SER A 461 4.32 6.38 -7.45
N TYR A 462 4.02 5.13 -7.73
CA TYR A 462 3.93 4.07 -6.73
C TYR A 462 4.37 2.74 -7.32
N TYR A 463 4.69 1.79 -6.46
CA TYR A 463 4.95 0.41 -6.82
C TYR A 463 3.94 -0.50 -6.12
N GLN A 464 3.33 -1.40 -6.89
CA GLN A 464 2.56 -2.51 -6.33
C GLN A 464 3.33 -3.79 -6.60
N VAL A 465 3.54 -4.59 -5.55
CA VAL A 465 4.21 -5.90 -5.65
C VAL A 465 3.46 -6.78 -6.66
N ARG A 466 4.19 -7.42 -7.59
CA ARG A 466 3.61 -8.22 -8.69
C ARG A 466 3.53 -9.70 -8.35
N THR A 467 4.38 -10.19 -7.46
CA THR A 467 4.36 -11.57 -6.97
C THR A 467 3.01 -11.83 -6.30
N SER A 468 2.34 -12.87 -6.79
CA SER A 468 0.99 -13.22 -6.37
C SER A 468 0.93 -13.54 -4.88
N VAL A 469 -0.21 -13.24 -4.25
CA VAL A 469 -0.43 -13.53 -2.83
C VAL A 469 -0.50 -15.04 -2.60
N GLY A 470 0.28 -15.53 -1.64
CA GLY A 470 0.21 -16.91 -1.17
C GLY A 470 -0.88 -17.10 -0.11
N VAL A 471 -1.23 -18.36 0.16
CA VAL A 471 -2.22 -18.72 1.21
C VAL A 471 -1.63 -19.79 2.11
N ASP A 472 -1.79 -19.63 3.41
CA ASP A 472 -1.61 -20.71 4.41
C ASP A 472 -2.96 -21.04 5.08
N GLY A 473 -3.09 -22.26 5.58
CA GLY A 473 -4.30 -22.77 6.20
C GLY A 473 -4.35 -24.28 6.23
N TYR A 474 -5.52 -24.81 6.57
CA TYR A 474 -5.72 -26.24 6.77
C TYR A 474 -7.08 -26.70 6.22
N HIS A 475 -7.16 -27.98 5.85
CA HIS A 475 -8.43 -28.60 5.48
C HIS A 475 -9.16 -29.02 6.75
N GLN A 476 -10.43 -28.61 6.86
CA GLN A 476 -11.30 -29.01 7.95
C GLN A 476 -11.82 -30.44 7.72
N SER A 477 -12.18 -31.14 8.81
CA SER A 477 -12.85 -32.43 8.73
C SER A 477 -14.24 -32.31 8.07
N ASP A 478 -14.84 -33.44 7.73
CA ASP A 478 -16.25 -33.57 7.32
C ASP A 478 -16.62 -32.74 6.08
N ASP A 479 -15.72 -32.69 5.09
CA ASP A 479 -15.90 -31.99 3.80
C ASP A 479 -16.25 -30.49 3.93
N LYS A 480 -15.92 -29.86 5.07
CA LYS A 480 -16.09 -28.40 5.28
C LYS A 480 -15.13 -27.55 4.45
N GLY A 481 -14.19 -28.18 3.75
CA GLY A 481 -13.28 -27.53 2.81
C GLY A 481 -12.03 -26.94 3.47
N PHE A 482 -11.35 -26.07 2.72
CA PHE A 482 -10.13 -25.40 3.16
C PHE A 482 -10.45 -24.14 3.97
N ARG A 483 -9.89 -24.03 5.17
CA ARG A 483 -9.88 -22.79 5.97
C ARG A 483 -8.54 -22.11 5.80
N GLY A 484 -8.52 -21.02 5.03
CA GLY A 484 -7.36 -20.13 4.95
C GLY A 484 -7.19 -19.36 6.25
N VAL A 485 -5.97 -19.32 6.78
CA VAL A 485 -5.62 -18.62 8.03
C VAL A 485 -4.69 -17.44 7.81
N ALA A 486 -4.03 -17.34 6.65
CA ALA A 486 -3.17 -16.20 6.35
C ALA A 486 -3.02 -15.92 4.85
N MET A 487 -2.85 -14.64 4.53
CA MET A 487 -2.30 -14.18 3.26
C MET A 487 -0.78 -14.06 3.40
N LEU A 488 -0.04 -14.63 2.46
CA LEU A 488 1.42 -14.62 2.44
C LEU A 488 1.86 -13.61 1.38
N GLN A 489 2.47 -12.52 1.83
CA GLN A 489 2.85 -11.40 0.97
C GLN A 489 4.35 -11.21 0.93
N HIS A 490 4.83 -10.87 -0.26
CA HIS A 490 6.20 -11.10 -0.67
C HIS A 490 7.08 -9.86 -0.52
N ASP A 491 8.39 -10.11 -0.43
CA ASP A 491 9.42 -9.09 -0.36
C ASP A 491 9.43 -8.21 -1.62
N PHE A 492 9.21 -6.90 -1.41
CA PHE A 492 9.07 -5.96 -2.51
C PHE A 492 10.39 -5.68 -3.24
N VAL A 493 11.54 -5.85 -2.57
CA VAL A 493 12.87 -5.57 -3.16
C VAL A 493 13.18 -6.67 -4.16
N GLN A 494 13.04 -7.92 -3.75
CA GLN A 494 13.23 -9.08 -4.62
C GLN A 494 12.21 -9.13 -5.76
N ASP A 495 10.97 -8.75 -5.49
CA ASP A 495 9.94 -8.58 -6.52
C ASP A 495 10.33 -7.51 -7.56
N TYR A 496 10.86 -6.38 -7.11
CA TYR A 496 11.29 -5.30 -8.00
C TYR A 496 12.53 -5.67 -8.82
N GLU A 497 13.50 -6.39 -8.24
CA GLU A 497 14.64 -6.93 -8.99
C GLU A 497 14.19 -7.84 -10.14
N ARG A 498 13.15 -8.66 -9.91
CA ARG A 498 12.54 -9.50 -10.94
C ARG A 498 11.81 -8.67 -12.00
N TYR A 499 11.11 -7.62 -11.59
CA TYR A 499 10.49 -6.70 -12.52
C TYR A 499 11.50 -5.99 -13.43
N GLU A 500 12.61 -5.50 -12.89
CA GLU A 500 13.68 -4.87 -13.67
C GLU A 500 14.38 -5.87 -14.59
N ARG A 501 14.55 -7.12 -14.15
CA ARG A 501 15.01 -8.21 -15.03
C ARG A 501 14.03 -8.45 -16.19
N ALA A 502 12.73 -8.56 -15.90
CA ALA A 502 11.70 -8.73 -16.91
C ALA A 502 11.71 -7.58 -17.91
N ARG A 503 11.83 -6.34 -17.43
CA ARG A 503 11.93 -5.12 -18.26
C ARG A 503 13.10 -5.23 -19.24
N ASN A 504 14.28 -5.58 -18.74
CA ASN A 504 15.48 -5.72 -19.56
C ASN A 504 15.35 -6.84 -20.61
N GLU A 505 14.85 -8.02 -20.23
CA GLU A 505 14.69 -9.15 -21.15
C GLU A 505 13.63 -8.88 -22.22
N ILE A 506 12.53 -8.22 -21.85
CA ILE A 506 11.46 -7.82 -22.77
C ILE A 506 11.92 -6.71 -23.71
N ASP A 507 12.70 -5.73 -23.23
CA ASP A 507 13.31 -4.70 -24.08
C ASP A 507 14.32 -5.32 -25.07
N ILE A 508 15.11 -6.32 -24.67
CA ILE A 508 15.94 -7.07 -25.63
C ILE A 508 15.08 -7.86 -26.63
N LYS A 509 14.00 -8.49 -26.15
CA LYS A 509 13.09 -9.29 -26.97
C LYS A 509 12.31 -8.43 -27.97
N TYR A 510 11.96 -7.19 -27.63
CA TYR A 510 11.04 -6.36 -28.44
C TYR A 510 11.53 -4.92 -28.76
N GLY A 511 12.39 -4.29 -27.96
CA GLY A 511 12.81 -2.87 -28.06
C GLY A 511 13.60 -2.43 -29.30
N GLY A 512 13.77 -3.29 -30.32
CA GLY A 512 14.44 -2.92 -31.57
C GLY A 512 13.50 -2.24 -32.57
N ALA A 513 13.85 -1.03 -33.04
CA ALA A 513 13.09 -0.17 -33.98
C ALA A 513 12.69 -0.78 -35.34
N LYS A 514 12.99 -2.06 -35.59
CA LYS A 514 12.66 -2.80 -36.83
C LYS A 514 11.87 -4.09 -36.59
N LYS A 515 11.52 -4.43 -35.35
CA LYS A 515 10.70 -5.62 -35.07
C LYS A 515 9.23 -5.26 -35.32
N VAL A 516 8.63 -5.91 -36.33
CA VAL A 516 7.17 -5.83 -36.53
C VAL A 516 6.54 -6.63 -35.41
N MET A 517 5.91 -5.94 -34.46
CA MET A 517 5.12 -6.59 -33.42
C MET A 517 3.82 -7.10 -34.03
N LYS A 518 3.50 -8.34 -33.72
CA LYS A 518 2.27 -9.00 -34.12
C LYS A 518 1.75 -9.81 -32.95
N TYR A 519 0.44 -10.01 -32.96
CA TYR A 519 -0.22 -10.86 -32.00
C TYR A 519 0.43 -12.24 -31.93
N ASP A 520 0.78 -12.67 -30.73
CA ASP A 520 1.36 -13.98 -30.44
C ASP A 520 0.32 -14.85 -29.73
N TYR A 521 -0.21 -15.85 -30.45
CA TYR A 521 -1.18 -16.80 -29.90
C TYR A 521 -0.62 -17.63 -28.72
N ASN A 522 0.70 -17.66 -28.52
CA ASN A 522 1.33 -18.36 -27.41
C ASN A 522 1.61 -17.45 -26.19
N TYR A 523 1.35 -16.15 -26.30
CA TYR A 523 1.44 -15.28 -25.13
C TYR A 523 0.31 -15.62 -24.15
N SER A 524 0.65 -15.72 -22.87
CA SER A 524 -0.33 -15.66 -21.79
C SER A 524 0.24 -14.91 -20.57
N PRO A 525 -0.61 -14.23 -19.77
CA PRO A 525 -0.17 -13.61 -18.52
C PRO A 525 0.45 -14.61 -17.52
N ASP A 526 0.00 -15.86 -17.54
CA ASP A 526 0.55 -16.94 -16.71
C ASP A 526 1.96 -17.34 -17.14
N ASP A 527 2.25 -17.40 -18.45
CA ASP A 527 3.61 -17.66 -18.94
C ASP A 527 4.57 -16.52 -18.59
N PHE A 528 4.12 -15.27 -18.73
CA PHE A 528 4.88 -14.10 -18.26
C PHE A 528 5.17 -14.22 -16.75
N TYR A 529 4.13 -14.50 -15.95
CA TYR A 529 4.28 -14.65 -14.51
C TYR A 529 5.26 -15.77 -14.17
N LYS A 530 5.11 -16.95 -14.78
CA LYS A 530 5.98 -18.10 -14.56
C LYS A 530 7.43 -17.85 -14.93
N THR A 531 7.65 -17.07 -15.98
CA THR A 531 9.00 -16.74 -16.46
C THR A 531 9.74 -15.80 -15.51
N TYR A 532 9.05 -14.81 -14.95
CA TYR A 532 9.71 -13.70 -14.24
C TYR A 532 9.41 -13.64 -12.74
N PHE A 533 8.25 -14.11 -12.30
CA PHE A 533 7.73 -13.96 -10.93
C PHE A 533 7.44 -15.29 -10.22
N ASP A 534 7.33 -16.40 -10.92
CA ASP A 534 7.33 -17.72 -10.29
C ASP A 534 8.76 -18.25 -10.17
N SER A 535 9.05 -18.90 -9.05
CA SER A 535 10.28 -19.67 -8.86
C SER A 535 10.16 -21.10 -9.37
N GLY A 536 9.09 -21.41 -10.12
CA GLY A 536 8.65 -22.73 -10.54
C GLY A 536 9.76 -23.77 -10.71
N ASP A 537 9.43 -25.01 -10.36
CA ASP A 537 10.22 -26.26 -10.42
C ASP A 537 10.61 -26.65 -11.87
N ASP A 538 10.92 -25.66 -12.72
CA ASP A 538 11.22 -25.83 -14.13
C ASP A 538 12.67 -26.25 -14.30
N SER A 539 12.82 -27.58 -14.39
CA SER A 539 14.02 -28.31 -14.78
C SER A 539 14.72 -27.82 -16.06
N ASN A 540 14.15 -26.85 -16.81
CA ASN A 540 14.72 -26.32 -18.05
C ASN A 540 15.43 -24.96 -17.91
N VAL A 541 15.39 -24.31 -16.74
CA VAL A 541 16.18 -23.09 -16.50
C VAL A 541 17.51 -23.48 -15.87
N ASN A 542 18.62 -23.15 -16.53
CA ASN A 542 19.98 -23.50 -16.09
C ASN A 542 20.37 -22.97 -14.69
N GLN A 543 19.53 -22.14 -14.06
CA GLN A 543 19.52 -21.84 -12.62
C GLN A 543 18.07 -21.60 -12.15
N PRO A 544 17.51 -22.41 -11.24
CA PRO A 544 16.19 -22.13 -10.66
C PRO A 544 16.23 -20.78 -9.94
N ILE A 545 15.28 -19.90 -10.26
CA ILE A 545 15.14 -18.61 -9.59
C ILE A 545 14.63 -18.91 -8.18
N LYS A 546 15.37 -18.52 -7.14
CA LYS A 546 14.93 -18.67 -5.74
C LYS A 546 13.59 -17.95 -5.54
N GLU A 547 12.60 -18.60 -4.92
CA GLU A 547 11.30 -18.01 -4.51
C GLU A 547 11.49 -16.65 -3.83
N VAL A 548 10.60 -15.70 -4.14
CA VAL A 548 10.59 -14.41 -3.44
C VAL A 548 10.27 -14.70 -1.99
N ASP A 549 11.07 -14.21 -1.06
CA ASP A 549 10.81 -14.45 0.35
C ASP A 549 9.45 -13.87 0.76
N ILE A 550 8.73 -14.56 1.62
CA ILE A 550 7.55 -14.01 2.28
C ILE A 550 8.04 -12.97 3.29
N MET A 551 7.53 -11.75 3.17
CA MET A 551 7.87 -10.62 4.03
C MET A 551 6.79 -10.39 5.09
N PHE A 552 5.53 -10.62 4.75
CA PHE A 552 4.38 -10.37 5.61
C PHE A 552 3.43 -11.57 5.64
N VAL A 553 2.95 -11.90 6.84
CA VAL A 553 1.91 -12.89 7.10
C VAL A 553 0.70 -12.18 7.67
N HIS A 554 -0.26 -11.84 6.79
CA HIS A 554 -1.50 -11.19 7.19
C HIS A 554 -2.47 -12.27 7.71
N SER A 555 -2.57 -12.39 9.03
CA SER A 555 -3.34 -13.43 9.70
C SER A 555 -4.84 -13.13 9.68
N ASN A 556 -5.60 -14.06 9.10
CA ASN A 556 -7.06 -14.09 9.09
C ASN A 556 -7.60 -14.91 10.28
N LEU A 557 -8.78 -15.52 10.16
CA LEU A 557 -9.40 -16.27 11.25
C LEU A 557 -8.84 -17.71 11.38
N PRO A 558 -8.47 -18.15 12.60
CA PRO A 558 -8.53 -17.38 13.83
C PRO A 558 -7.37 -16.39 13.96
N LYS A 559 -7.71 -15.16 14.35
CA LYS A 559 -6.69 -14.18 14.73
C LYS A 559 -6.07 -14.61 16.05
N PHE A 560 -4.86 -14.15 16.34
CA PHE A 560 -4.20 -14.38 17.63
C PHE A 560 -4.84 -13.55 18.76
N ASP A 561 -6.15 -13.68 18.98
CA ASP A 561 -6.89 -13.11 20.11
C ASP A 561 -6.99 -14.16 21.22
N PRO A 562 -6.25 -14.00 22.33
CA PRO A 562 -6.16 -15.04 23.36
C PRO A 562 -7.50 -15.30 24.05
N PHE A 563 -8.38 -14.30 24.13
CA PHE A 563 -9.70 -14.49 24.74
C PHE A 563 -10.59 -15.34 23.83
N THR A 564 -10.70 -14.98 22.55
CA THR A 564 -11.54 -15.72 21.59
C THR A 564 -11.03 -17.15 21.38
N LEU A 565 -9.71 -17.33 21.22
CA LEU A 565 -9.12 -18.66 21.05
C LEU A 565 -9.46 -19.60 22.22
N TRP A 566 -9.42 -19.09 23.45
CA TRP A 566 -9.78 -19.85 24.65
C TRP A 566 -11.29 -20.06 24.78
N ASP A 567 -12.10 -19.00 24.65
CA ASP A 567 -13.55 -19.03 24.89
C ASP A 567 -14.28 -19.92 23.89
N GLU A 568 -13.87 -19.86 22.61
CA GLU A 568 -14.42 -20.69 21.54
C GLU A 568 -13.73 -22.05 21.42
N ASN A 569 -12.66 -22.27 22.18
CA ASN A 569 -11.79 -23.44 22.07
C ASN A 569 -11.31 -23.68 20.63
N ASP A 570 -11.09 -22.61 19.87
CA ASP A 570 -10.61 -22.69 18.47
C ASP A 570 -9.20 -23.32 18.46
N LEU A 571 -8.80 -23.87 17.32
CA LEU A 571 -7.55 -24.64 17.16
C LEU A 571 -7.48 -25.92 18.03
N THR A 572 -8.65 -26.45 18.39
CA THR A 572 -8.80 -27.80 18.94
C THR A 572 -9.81 -28.61 18.12
N LEU A 573 -9.58 -29.91 18.03
CA LEU A 573 -10.50 -30.90 17.46
C LEU A 573 -10.54 -32.09 18.39
N ASP A 574 -11.74 -32.51 18.82
CA ASP A 574 -11.95 -33.60 19.77
C ASP A 574 -11.10 -33.49 21.06
N GLY A 575 -10.93 -32.26 21.55
CA GLY A 575 -10.12 -31.96 22.74
C GLY A 575 -8.61 -31.98 22.52
N SER A 576 -8.13 -32.15 21.29
CA SER A 576 -6.72 -32.15 20.93
C SER A 576 -6.35 -30.92 20.09
N HIS A 577 -5.22 -30.30 20.39
CA HIS A 577 -4.69 -29.18 19.61
C HIS A 577 -4.14 -29.64 18.24
N PHE A 578 -4.25 -28.78 17.21
CA PHE A 578 -3.67 -29.01 15.87
C PHE A 578 -2.96 -27.76 15.32
N ARG A 579 -2.03 -27.90 14.37
CA ARG A 579 -1.34 -26.77 13.70
C ARG A 579 -2.23 -26.11 12.65
N SER A 580 -2.32 -24.79 12.66
CA SER A 580 -3.11 -24.04 11.68
C SER A 580 -2.27 -23.47 10.54
N TYR A 581 -1.00 -23.20 10.80
CA TYR A 581 0.00 -22.79 9.80
C TYR A 581 0.79 -24.02 9.37
N LEU A 582 0.63 -24.42 8.11
CA LEU A 582 1.23 -25.66 7.59
C LEU A 582 2.41 -25.39 6.64
N LYS A 583 2.61 -24.14 6.20
CA LYS A 583 3.68 -23.74 5.27
C LYS A 583 4.89 -23.13 5.97
N LEU A 584 5.13 -23.46 7.23
CA LEU A 584 6.23 -22.93 8.04
C LEU A 584 7.63 -22.99 7.39
N PRO A 585 8.00 -24.01 6.59
CA PRO A 585 9.28 -24.00 5.87
C PRO A 585 9.48 -22.80 4.93
N HIS A 586 8.39 -22.21 4.43
CA HIS A 586 8.43 -21.03 3.55
C HIS A 586 8.36 -19.70 4.33
N LEU A 587 8.01 -19.74 5.63
CA LEU A 587 7.89 -18.56 6.49
C LEU A 587 9.22 -18.18 7.15
N THR A 588 10.34 -18.24 6.42
CA THR A 588 11.70 -17.96 6.94
C THR A 588 12.09 -18.80 8.16
N HIS A 589 11.46 -19.99 8.30
CA HIS A 589 11.55 -20.84 9.50
C HIS A 589 11.12 -20.15 10.81
N TYR A 590 10.28 -19.12 10.73
CA TYR A 590 9.68 -18.48 11.90
C TYR A 590 8.34 -19.15 12.24
N ASP A 591 8.30 -19.87 13.36
CA ASP A 591 7.09 -20.56 13.82
C ASP A 591 6.15 -19.58 14.53
N LEU A 592 5.28 -18.93 13.74
CA LEU A 592 4.42 -17.85 14.19
C LEU A 592 3.47 -18.27 15.33
N GLU A 593 2.88 -19.46 15.25
CA GLU A 593 2.00 -19.97 16.31
C GLU A 593 2.79 -20.17 17.61
N TYR A 594 3.94 -20.84 17.52
CA TYR A 594 4.79 -21.10 18.67
C TYR A 594 5.26 -19.83 19.36
N GLU A 595 5.77 -18.86 18.60
CA GLU A 595 6.28 -17.61 19.16
C GLU A 595 5.16 -16.75 19.77
N ASN A 596 3.99 -16.67 19.14
CA ASN A 596 2.86 -15.93 19.69
C ASN A 596 2.35 -16.56 21.00
N PHE A 597 2.29 -17.89 21.10
CA PHE A 597 1.88 -18.56 22.35
C PHE A 597 2.93 -18.47 23.45
N LYS A 598 4.23 -18.41 23.11
CA LYS A 598 5.28 -18.05 24.08
C LYS A 598 5.06 -16.65 24.65
N ILE A 599 4.75 -15.68 23.77
CA ILE A 599 4.47 -14.30 24.17
C ILE A 599 3.23 -14.23 25.04
N PHE A 600 2.14 -14.93 24.70
CA PHE A 600 0.94 -15.00 25.54
C PHE A 600 1.25 -15.53 26.93
N HIS A 601 1.92 -16.68 27.02
CA HIS A 601 2.25 -17.27 28.30
C HIS A 601 3.10 -16.30 29.16
N GLN A 602 4.17 -15.75 28.58
CA GLN A 602 5.06 -14.85 29.30
C GLN A 602 4.36 -13.55 29.71
N SER A 603 3.66 -12.89 28.80
CA SER A 603 3.09 -11.55 29.02
C SER A 603 1.80 -11.61 29.84
N LEU A 604 0.89 -12.52 29.51
CA LEU A 604 -0.47 -12.53 30.07
C LEU A 604 -0.58 -13.39 31.34
N CYS A 605 0.20 -14.47 31.43
CA CYS A 605 0.09 -15.46 32.50
C CYS A 605 1.19 -15.31 33.56
N VAL A 606 2.44 -15.07 33.14
CA VAL A 606 3.58 -14.92 34.06
C VAL A 606 3.72 -13.47 34.55
N LEU A 607 3.89 -12.51 33.65
CA LEU A 607 4.06 -11.10 33.99
C LEU A 607 2.73 -10.42 34.36
N LYS A 608 1.60 -10.99 33.90
CA LYS A 608 0.26 -10.44 34.08
C LYS A 608 0.13 -8.98 33.62
N ASN A 609 0.76 -8.66 32.48
CA ASN A 609 0.62 -7.36 31.83
C ASN A 609 -0.87 -7.07 31.58
N GLN A 610 -1.30 -5.84 31.87
CA GLN A 610 -2.71 -5.47 31.83
C GLN A 610 -3.08 -4.90 30.47
N PHE A 611 -3.95 -5.62 29.76
CA PHE A 611 -4.60 -5.12 28.56
C PHE A 611 -6.06 -4.82 28.89
N LYS A 612 -6.48 -3.57 28.70
CA LYS A 612 -7.84 -3.10 29.03
C LYS A 612 -8.93 -4.03 28.49
N TYR A 613 -8.79 -4.46 27.24
CA TYR A 613 -9.69 -5.43 26.60
C TYR A 613 -9.89 -6.73 27.39
N LEU A 614 -8.81 -7.34 27.88
CA LEU A 614 -8.88 -8.59 28.63
C LEU A 614 -9.51 -8.35 30.00
N GLU A 615 -9.16 -7.25 30.68
CA GLU A 615 -9.78 -6.90 31.96
C GLU A 615 -11.29 -6.69 31.83
N ASP A 616 -11.71 -5.96 30.79
CA ASP A 616 -13.13 -5.70 30.49
C ASP A 616 -13.88 -7.02 30.19
N LYS A 617 -13.24 -7.96 29.48
CA LYS A 617 -13.80 -9.29 29.18
C LYS A 617 -13.87 -10.21 30.40
N PHE A 618 -12.87 -10.18 31.27
CA PHE A 618 -12.87 -10.99 32.50
C PHE A 618 -13.83 -10.46 33.56
N GLN A 619 -14.18 -9.17 33.53
CA GLN A 619 -15.09 -8.54 34.49
C GLN A 619 -14.64 -8.80 35.95
N GLY A 620 -13.33 -8.79 36.20
CA GLY A 620 -12.73 -9.07 37.50
C GLY A 620 -12.74 -10.54 37.96
N LYS A 621 -13.14 -11.49 37.09
CA LYS A 621 -13.12 -12.93 37.41
C LYS A 621 -11.74 -13.53 37.15
N GLU A 622 -10.90 -13.63 38.19
CA GLU A 622 -9.56 -14.24 38.06
C GLU A 622 -9.61 -15.69 37.57
N SER A 623 -10.69 -16.43 37.87
CA SER A 623 -10.88 -17.80 37.35
C SER A 623 -10.88 -17.87 35.82
N ASN A 624 -11.36 -16.83 35.13
CA ASN A 624 -11.34 -16.79 33.66
C ASN A 624 -9.91 -16.61 33.14
N ARG A 625 -9.11 -15.76 33.79
CA ARG A 625 -7.69 -15.61 33.48
C ARG A 625 -6.93 -16.91 33.70
N GLU A 626 -7.16 -17.58 34.84
CA GLU A 626 -6.54 -18.88 35.14
C GLU A 626 -6.90 -19.93 34.08
N SER A 627 -8.17 -20.03 33.70
CA SER A 627 -8.62 -20.96 32.66
C SER A 627 -8.03 -20.65 31.29
N MET A 628 -7.98 -19.37 30.89
CA MET A 628 -7.33 -18.94 29.65
C MET A 628 -5.84 -19.27 29.66
N CYS A 629 -5.17 -19.06 30.79
CA CYS A 629 -3.75 -19.39 30.95
C CYS A 629 -3.48 -20.90 30.88
N ASN A 630 -4.40 -21.74 31.36
CA ASN A 630 -4.30 -23.19 31.16
C ASN A 630 -4.40 -23.55 29.68
N TYR A 631 -5.37 -23.00 28.93
CA TYR A 631 -5.46 -23.21 27.49
C TYR A 631 -4.19 -22.76 26.75
N ILE A 632 -3.67 -21.57 27.08
CA ILE A 632 -2.41 -21.06 26.50
C ILE A 632 -1.25 -22.01 26.78
N MET A 633 -1.16 -22.55 28.01
CA MET A 633 -0.09 -23.46 28.40
C MET A 633 -0.18 -24.82 27.69
N ASP A 634 -1.38 -25.40 27.61
CA ASP A 634 -1.62 -26.67 26.91
C ASP A 634 -1.32 -26.54 25.42
N ARG A 635 -1.74 -25.42 24.81
CA ARG A 635 -1.43 -25.11 23.41
C ARG A 635 0.07 -24.90 23.20
N LEU A 636 0.74 -24.14 24.07
CA LEU A 636 2.18 -23.91 23.99
C LEU A 636 2.97 -25.21 24.12
N LYS A 637 2.54 -26.14 24.99
CA LYS A 637 3.16 -27.46 25.09
C LYS A 637 3.04 -28.23 23.78
N TYR A 638 1.85 -28.31 23.20
CA TYR A 638 1.65 -28.94 21.89
C TYR A 638 2.53 -28.31 20.79
N LEU A 639 2.60 -26.98 20.74
CA LEU A 639 3.43 -26.27 19.77
C LEU A 639 4.92 -26.58 19.98
N THR A 640 5.38 -26.62 21.24
CA THR A 640 6.75 -27.02 21.58
C THR A 640 7.07 -28.42 21.07
N ASP A 641 6.19 -29.39 21.33
CA ASP A 641 6.38 -30.80 20.94
C ASP A 641 6.41 -30.99 19.42
N THR A 642 5.78 -30.08 18.66
CA THR A 642 5.67 -30.16 17.20
C THR A 642 6.59 -29.21 16.43
N HIS A 643 7.29 -28.29 17.11
CA HIS A 643 8.06 -27.20 16.50
C HIS A 643 9.11 -27.67 15.49
N GLU A 644 10.02 -28.54 15.92
CA GLU A 644 11.11 -29.05 15.08
C GLU A 644 10.61 -29.80 13.84
N MET A 645 9.50 -30.53 13.97
CA MET A 645 8.89 -31.24 12.85
C MET A 645 8.23 -30.27 11.89
N ALA A 646 7.55 -29.24 12.42
CA ALA A 646 6.82 -28.26 11.63
C ALA A 646 7.76 -27.39 10.79
N LEU A 647 8.93 -27.03 11.32
CA LEU A 647 9.96 -26.26 10.59
C LEU A 647 10.64 -27.04 9.45
N LYS A 648 10.74 -28.37 9.56
CA LYS A 648 11.34 -29.24 8.54
C LYS A 648 10.40 -29.54 7.38
N GLY A 649 9.10 -29.35 7.56
CA GLY A 649 8.07 -29.78 6.62
C GLY A 649 7.87 -31.30 6.62
N PRO A 650 6.87 -31.82 5.87
CA PRO A 650 6.70 -33.26 5.73
C PRO A 650 7.98 -33.87 5.15
N ILE A 651 8.54 -34.86 5.84
CA ILE A 651 9.56 -35.74 5.26
C ILE A 651 8.88 -36.39 4.06
N SER A 652 9.36 -36.11 2.85
CA SER A 652 8.88 -36.76 1.64
C SER A 652 8.92 -38.27 1.85
N ALA A 653 7.73 -38.88 1.87
CA ALA A 653 7.55 -40.32 1.91
C ALA A 653 7.65 -40.92 0.50
#